data_AF-A0A3M0Z4I1-F1
#
_entry.id   AF-A0A3M0Z4I1-F1
#
_cell.length_a   1.000
_cell.length_b   1.000
_cell.length_c   1.000
_cell.angle_alpha   90.00
_cell.angle_beta   90.00
_cell.angle_gamma   90.00
#
_symmetry.space_group_name_H-M   'P 1'
#
loop_
_entity.id
_entity.type
_entity.pdbx_description
1 polymer ?
#
loop_
_entity_poly.entity_id
_entity_poly.type
_entity_poly.pdbx_seq_one_letter_code
_entity_poly.pdbx_strand_id
1 'polypeptide(L)'
;MIITNFHVANSVLPLTVRARVYEGDRLVEKEFKNVKVYRVHKKYDLALLKIESKYRFREIHRPKGKTIATGAKCDVIGNPDSGKGEVLRNSITEGLISSNQRKIEGLDYLQISAAINPGNSGGAVVDGDGALVGVVTFKLTDKEGIGFAIPFAKIEKKDFVDLREKVGNKKLGLAYVNKGRALFARASIIADPKLRRLMYYSAWYFFQQALVELPSSPLPYYHMGELYYSLHERDIAKAYFSKALELDPSGTNSLLMLGNILAAEGKRGEAQKLWLKGAFIDGPSQENCAEKAAAAAIKREQWVTAACLARLAALRDSQHILTQYKRIFADAVIHVSRKSVDFIKRKSNPSEFSLDEVKKLARDEKKFMEEERQIAEREKGAALANKAFEARLRKSLAGKDQMPDEWVAKKMPGKVVNLIPTYGGAVIALAIKDLKKIVLLHTISEVKMKYLNVATSNYLMGAGAQYLYVYHPSLKIIEKFDIPTGKRISAKRLKNNVVITVMVMGLRNPRTAFISYYESPASYLNRKYALLDMGTGRIRPLVCRDKESTAERLNEFLHKDSHDELHASADHNLQHLVMWVTTTFSNGYEYVTLDLPHALFVNTCQHKTFGPMQISSDGEFVFSADGNLIQKQKLVKQLQDSWLYCVHDGSFFVQWDKKDIFVRESYSFSQIRKFATPFQREDNHLYARDGIFRYPENRVVASALTNRISILDLKTNTVYTRPLLPPAIAGRLKAGGNSTILLAGTQWTYDLMLPKGFTAKLEDAPEGVTLNGSVLTWNVPAGEPKDVKEILVCIKNAKGEESYRVIRVSVK
;
A
#
# COMPACT_ATOMS: atom_id res chain seq x y z
N MET A 1 -14.21 10.02 55.76
CA MET A 1 -12.85 10.27 55.23
C MET A 1 -11.95 9.20 55.79
N ILE A 2 -10.99 8.70 55.01
CA ILE A 2 -10.02 7.70 55.47
C ILE A 2 -8.64 8.30 55.37
N ILE A 3 -7.79 8.09 56.37
CA ILE A 3 -6.39 8.51 56.32
C ILE A 3 -5.50 7.31 56.02
N THR A 4 -4.45 7.54 55.26
CA THR A 4 -3.40 6.57 54.94
C THR A 4 -2.11 7.30 54.58
N ASN A 5 -1.03 6.59 54.23
CA ASN A 5 0.14 7.25 53.67
C ASN A 5 -0.12 7.73 52.26
N PHE A 6 0.55 8.82 51.87
CA PHE A 6 0.47 9.28 50.51
C PHE A 6 1.12 8.27 49.57
N HIS A 7 2.31 7.74 49.85
CA HIS A 7 2.96 6.75 48.98
C HIS A 7 2.14 5.46 48.76
N VAL A 8 1.25 5.11 49.69
CA VAL A 8 0.33 3.97 49.54
C VAL A 8 -0.82 4.32 48.60
N ALA A 9 -1.35 5.54 48.73
CA ALA A 9 -2.50 6.01 47.96
C ALA A 9 -2.15 6.76 46.66
N ASN A 10 -0.87 7.06 46.43
CA ASN A 10 -0.37 7.85 45.30
C ASN A 10 -0.34 7.02 44.01
N SER A 11 -1.54 6.66 43.58
CA SER A 11 -1.78 5.93 42.36
C SER A 11 -2.67 6.74 41.45
N VAL A 12 -2.42 6.60 40.15
CA VAL A 12 -3.33 7.04 39.09
C VAL A 12 -4.54 6.13 38.96
N LEU A 13 -4.50 4.94 39.56
CA LEU A 13 -5.59 3.96 39.54
C LEU A 13 -6.63 4.27 40.62
N PRO A 14 -7.92 3.98 40.36
CA PRO A 14 -8.94 4.00 41.40
C PRO A 14 -8.57 3.04 42.53
N LEU A 15 -8.60 3.53 43.77
CA LEU A 15 -8.37 2.71 44.94
C LEU A 15 -9.63 1.92 45.28
N THR A 16 -9.45 0.71 45.78
CA THR A 16 -10.51 -0.07 46.41
C THR A 16 -10.28 -0.07 47.90
N VAL A 17 -11.28 0.35 48.66
CA VAL A 17 -11.25 0.32 50.12
C VAL A 17 -12.25 -0.72 50.61
N ARG A 18 -11.78 -1.61 51.48
CA ARG A 18 -12.66 -2.47 52.28
C ARG A 18 -12.80 -1.87 53.66
N ALA A 19 -14.03 -1.67 54.10
CA ALA A 19 -14.32 -1.13 55.41
C ALA A 19 -15.53 -1.82 56.03
N ARG A 20 -15.48 -2.00 57.35
CA ARG A 20 -16.65 -2.39 58.13
C ARG A 20 -17.53 -1.17 58.37
N VAL A 21 -18.79 -1.27 57.97
CA VAL A 21 -19.78 -0.20 58.06
C VAL A 21 -21.07 -0.72 58.70
N TYR A 22 -21.88 0.20 59.22
CA TYR A 22 -23.18 -0.12 59.79
C TYR A 22 -24.26 -0.11 58.70
N GLU A 23 -24.98 -1.23 58.58
CA GLU A 23 -26.20 -1.41 57.78
C GLU A 23 -27.35 -1.69 58.77
N GLY A 24 -28.06 -0.62 59.16
CA GLY A 24 -28.84 -0.63 60.41
C GLY A 24 -27.91 -0.74 61.62
N ASP A 25 -28.19 -1.67 62.53
CA ASP A 25 -27.35 -1.95 63.71
C ASP A 25 -26.27 -3.02 63.45
N ARG A 26 -26.28 -3.65 62.26
CA ARG A 26 -25.34 -4.73 61.92
C ARG A 26 -24.06 -4.17 61.32
N LEU A 27 -22.92 -4.65 61.81
CA LEU A 27 -21.61 -4.34 61.24
C LEU A 27 -21.30 -5.32 60.10
N VAL A 28 -21.16 -4.79 58.88
CA VAL A 28 -20.92 -5.58 57.67
C VAL A 28 -19.68 -5.07 56.94
N GLU A 29 -18.90 -5.98 56.36
CA GLU A 29 -17.80 -5.58 55.49
C GLU A 29 -18.34 -5.19 54.12
N LYS A 30 -17.99 -3.99 53.66
CA LYS A 30 -18.34 -3.49 52.33
C LYS A 30 -17.07 -3.09 51.58
N GLU A 31 -17.12 -3.30 50.28
CA GLU A 31 -16.08 -2.86 49.35
C GLU A 31 -16.55 -1.59 48.64
N PHE A 32 -15.72 -0.55 48.72
CA PHE A 32 -15.91 0.74 48.08
C PHE A 32 -14.88 0.87 46.96
N LYS A 33 -15.35 0.86 45.71
CA LYS A 33 -14.52 1.00 44.52
C LYS A 33 -14.42 2.48 44.11
N ASN A 34 -13.46 2.80 43.25
CA ASN A 34 -13.26 4.15 42.69
C ASN A 34 -12.97 5.23 43.73
N VAL A 35 -12.33 4.86 44.83
CA VAL A 35 -11.90 5.80 45.87
C VAL A 35 -10.69 6.57 45.37
N LYS A 36 -10.68 7.89 45.59
CA LYS A 36 -9.60 8.79 45.16
C LYS A 36 -9.00 9.52 46.36
N VAL A 37 -7.74 9.92 46.20
CA VAL A 37 -7.11 10.89 47.10
C VAL A 37 -7.87 12.21 46.99
N TYR A 38 -8.42 12.67 48.11
CA TYR A 38 -9.10 13.95 48.24
C TYR A 38 -8.07 15.05 48.46
N ARG A 39 -7.20 14.89 49.46
CA ARG A 39 -6.15 15.85 49.81
C ARG A 39 -4.92 15.18 50.38
N VAL A 40 -3.78 15.84 50.32
CA VAL A 40 -2.49 15.35 50.81
C VAL A 40 -1.90 16.30 51.84
N HIS A 41 -1.19 15.77 52.82
CA HIS A 41 -0.56 16.60 53.82
C HIS A 41 0.63 17.37 53.22
N LYS A 42 0.76 18.66 53.56
CA LYS A 42 1.79 19.57 53.03
C LYS A 42 3.20 18.99 53.17
N LYS A 43 3.52 18.47 54.35
CA LYS A 43 4.86 17.97 54.72
C LYS A 43 4.94 16.44 54.82
N TYR A 44 4.25 15.86 55.80
CA TYR A 44 4.20 14.42 56.00
C TYR A 44 3.64 13.62 54.82
N ASP A 45 4.05 12.36 54.76
CA ASP A 45 3.54 11.33 53.85
C ASP A 45 2.15 10.83 54.31
N LEU A 46 1.14 11.70 54.23
CA LEU A 46 -0.25 11.40 54.56
C LEU A 46 -1.19 11.83 53.44
N ALA A 47 -2.22 11.03 53.22
CA ALA A 47 -3.31 11.30 52.30
C ALA A 47 -4.67 11.07 52.96
N LEU A 48 -5.63 11.91 52.60
CA LEU A 48 -7.04 11.73 52.92
C LEU A 48 -7.76 11.19 51.69
N LEU A 49 -8.48 10.08 51.86
CA LEU A 49 -9.38 9.50 50.89
C LEU A 49 -10.81 9.89 51.22
N LYS A 50 -11.60 10.24 50.19
CA LYS A 50 -13.04 10.49 50.32
C LYS A 50 -13.81 9.30 49.76
N ILE A 51 -14.73 8.75 50.58
CA ILE A 51 -15.68 7.73 50.16
C ILE A 51 -17.07 8.33 50.22
N GLU A 52 -17.81 8.23 49.13
CA GLU A 52 -19.23 8.57 49.07
C GLU A 52 -20.02 7.30 49.37
N SER A 53 -20.81 7.32 50.44
CA SER A 53 -21.48 6.14 50.97
C SER A 53 -22.73 6.55 51.73
N LYS A 54 -23.79 5.74 51.60
CA LYS A 54 -25.00 5.82 52.43
C LYS A 54 -24.83 5.16 53.81
N TYR A 55 -23.75 4.41 54.00
CA TYR A 55 -23.47 3.67 55.22
C TYR A 55 -22.67 4.50 56.22
N ARG A 56 -22.95 4.30 57.51
CA ARG A 56 -22.18 4.91 58.60
C ARG A 56 -20.90 4.10 58.84
N PHE A 57 -19.75 4.78 58.92
CA PHE A 57 -18.46 4.15 59.21
C PHE A 57 -18.22 4.04 60.72
N ARG A 58 -17.43 3.05 61.14
CA ARG A 58 -16.84 3.04 62.49
C ARG A 58 -15.65 3.98 62.50
N GLU A 59 -15.72 5.03 63.31
CA GLU A 59 -14.63 5.99 63.46
C GLU A 59 -13.67 5.55 64.55
N ILE A 60 -12.38 5.78 64.34
CA ILE A 60 -11.36 5.56 65.36
C ILE A 60 -11.31 6.76 66.30
N HIS A 61 -11.22 6.50 67.61
CA HIS A 61 -11.09 7.58 68.58
C HIS A 61 -9.75 8.30 68.37
N ARG A 62 -9.81 9.63 68.31
CA ARG A 62 -8.63 10.50 68.18
C ARG A 62 -8.56 11.45 69.37
N PRO A 63 -7.61 11.26 70.30
CA PRO A 63 -7.40 12.19 71.39
C PRO A 63 -6.67 13.43 70.85
N LYS A 64 -7.31 14.60 70.91
CA LYS A 64 -6.70 15.87 70.47
C LYS A 64 -5.58 16.27 71.44
N GLY A 65 -4.40 16.62 70.90
CA GLY A 65 -3.31 17.23 71.67
C GLY A 65 -2.50 16.29 72.58
N LYS A 66 -2.90 15.03 72.76
CA LYS A 66 -2.16 14.06 73.59
C LYS A 66 -1.08 13.37 72.73
N THR A 67 0.19 13.60 73.06
CA THR A 67 1.32 12.86 72.47
C THR A 67 1.58 11.63 73.33
N ILE A 68 1.72 10.46 72.69
CA ILE A 68 2.09 9.24 73.40
C ILE A 68 3.51 9.33 73.99
N ALA A 69 3.73 8.76 75.16
CA ALA A 69 5.03 8.79 75.83
C ALA A 69 5.99 7.73 75.26
N THR A 70 7.29 8.00 75.27
CA THR A 70 8.32 6.97 75.07
C THR A 70 8.18 5.88 76.13
N GLY A 71 8.33 4.61 75.74
CA GLY A 71 8.13 3.44 76.59
C GLY A 71 6.68 2.97 76.70
N ALA A 72 5.70 3.76 76.21
CA ALA A 72 4.31 3.32 76.15
C ALA A 72 4.13 2.16 75.17
N LYS A 73 3.27 1.20 75.54
CA LYS A 73 2.81 0.15 74.64
C LYS A 73 1.99 0.75 73.49
N CYS A 74 2.15 0.17 72.30
CA CYS A 74 1.34 0.49 71.14
C CYS A 74 1.06 -0.75 70.32
N ASP A 75 -0.11 -0.78 69.69
CA ASP A 75 -0.46 -1.77 68.69
C ASP A 75 -0.43 -1.15 67.30
N VAL A 76 0.13 -1.88 66.35
CA VAL A 76 0.06 -1.57 64.92
C VAL A 76 -0.97 -2.46 64.28
N ILE A 77 -1.97 -1.85 63.64
CA ILE A 77 -3.02 -2.56 62.90
C ILE A 77 -2.82 -2.30 61.41
N GLY A 78 -2.56 -3.36 60.65
CA GLY A 78 -2.22 -3.27 59.23
C GLY A 78 -2.53 -4.53 58.43
N ASN A 79 -2.10 -4.54 57.18
CA ASN A 79 -2.32 -5.66 56.25
C ASN A 79 -0.96 -6.13 55.71
N PRO A 80 -0.10 -6.76 56.52
CA PRO A 80 1.23 -7.17 56.09
C PRO A 80 1.16 -8.18 54.94
N ASP A 81 2.08 -8.02 54.00
CA ASP A 81 2.36 -9.02 52.96
C ASP A 81 3.17 -10.16 53.58
N SER A 82 2.70 -11.39 53.37
CA SER A 82 3.38 -12.63 53.78
C SER A 82 4.64 -12.92 52.96
N GLY A 83 4.90 -12.17 51.89
CA GLY A 83 6.02 -12.41 50.95
C GLY A 83 5.76 -13.54 49.96
N LYS A 84 4.62 -14.24 50.06
CA LYS A 84 4.14 -15.27 49.12
C LYS A 84 2.98 -14.78 48.24
N GLY A 85 2.63 -13.50 48.31
CA GLY A 85 1.49 -12.91 47.58
C GLY A 85 0.15 -13.02 48.31
N GLU A 86 0.15 -13.49 49.56
CA GLU A 86 -1.04 -13.48 50.43
C GLU A 86 -0.98 -12.29 51.40
N VAL A 87 -2.07 -11.52 51.46
CA VAL A 87 -2.22 -10.38 52.37
C VAL A 87 -2.93 -10.85 53.64
N LEU A 88 -2.28 -10.69 54.80
CA LEU A 88 -2.85 -11.03 56.10
C LEU A 88 -3.69 -9.86 56.61
N ARG A 89 -5.00 -9.91 56.39
CA ARG A 89 -5.89 -8.77 56.66
C ARG A 89 -6.06 -8.48 58.16
N ASN A 90 -6.00 -7.19 58.52
CA ASN A 90 -6.19 -6.66 59.87
C ASN A 90 -5.32 -7.36 60.92
N SER A 91 -4.05 -7.60 60.58
CA SER A 91 -3.07 -8.15 61.53
C SER A 91 -2.72 -7.10 62.57
N ILE A 92 -2.55 -7.55 63.82
CA ILE A 92 -2.14 -6.72 64.95
C ILE A 92 -0.70 -7.10 65.33
N THR A 93 0.19 -6.13 65.46
CA THR A 93 1.52 -6.33 66.02
C THR A 93 1.75 -5.38 67.20
N GLU A 94 2.07 -5.94 68.36
CA GLU A 94 2.36 -5.17 69.59
C GLU A 94 3.82 -4.68 69.57
N GLY A 95 4.06 -3.52 70.18
CA GLY A 95 5.40 -2.99 70.44
C GLY A 95 5.39 -1.81 71.40
N LEU A 96 6.48 -1.06 71.41
CA LEU A 96 6.67 0.12 72.25
C LEU A 96 6.96 1.36 71.39
N ILE A 97 6.56 2.53 71.87
CA ILE A 97 7.07 3.80 71.39
C ILE A 97 8.52 3.95 71.87
N SER A 98 9.48 3.69 70.99
CA SER A 98 10.91 3.82 71.29
C SER A 98 11.37 5.28 71.34
N SER A 99 10.68 6.17 70.62
CA SER A 99 10.83 7.63 70.71
C SER A 99 9.58 8.29 70.19
N ASN A 100 9.08 9.31 70.87
CA ASN A 100 7.89 10.05 70.44
C ASN A 100 8.19 11.32 69.60
N GLN A 101 9.46 11.61 69.32
CA GLN A 101 9.87 12.80 68.56
C GLN A 101 11.21 12.62 67.83
N ARG A 102 11.35 11.57 67.03
CA ARG A 102 12.55 11.38 66.20
C ARG A 102 12.52 12.34 65.01
N LYS A 103 13.50 13.24 64.91
CA LYS A 103 13.64 14.15 63.76
C LYS A 103 14.33 13.45 62.58
N ILE A 104 13.63 13.38 61.44
CA ILE A 104 14.14 12.86 60.17
C ILE A 104 13.79 13.89 59.09
N GLU A 105 14.81 14.41 58.40
CA GLU A 105 14.66 15.44 57.35
C GLU A 105 13.82 16.67 57.80
N GLY A 106 13.95 17.05 59.08
CA GLY A 106 13.25 18.20 59.66
C GLY A 106 11.81 17.95 60.08
N LEU A 107 11.32 16.70 60.00
CA LEU A 107 9.98 16.29 60.44
C LEU A 107 10.05 15.35 61.65
N ASP A 108 9.03 15.40 62.51
CA ASP A 108 8.94 14.58 63.72
C ASP A 108 8.24 13.24 63.43
N TYR A 109 8.83 12.13 63.86
CA TYR A 109 8.30 10.78 63.76
C TYR A 109 8.23 10.08 65.12
N LEU A 110 7.22 9.23 65.30
CA LEU A 110 7.25 8.19 66.33
C LEU A 110 8.16 7.07 65.84
N GLN A 111 9.15 6.68 66.64
CA GLN A 111 9.87 5.43 66.44
C GLN A 111 9.16 4.33 67.24
N ILE A 112 8.88 3.21 66.61
CA ILE A 112 8.17 2.07 67.20
C ILE A 112 9.00 0.80 67.07
N SER A 113 8.91 -0.08 68.08
CA SER A 113 9.55 -1.40 68.04
C SER A 113 8.64 -2.51 67.49
N ALA A 114 7.36 -2.21 67.30
CA ALA A 114 6.40 -3.15 66.72
C ALA A 114 6.90 -3.66 65.37
N ALA A 115 6.72 -4.96 65.13
CA ALA A 115 7.10 -5.57 63.86
C ALA A 115 6.31 -4.94 62.72
N ILE A 116 7.01 -4.21 61.85
CA ILE A 116 6.43 -3.64 60.64
C ILE A 116 7.04 -4.23 59.38
N ASN A 117 6.16 -4.62 58.46
CA ASN A 117 6.49 -5.22 57.17
C ASN A 117 5.76 -4.47 56.05
N PRO A 118 6.19 -4.64 54.78
CA PRO A 118 5.44 -4.14 53.64
C PRO A 118 3.95 -4.52 53.79
N GLY A 119 3.06 -3.53 53.63
CA GLY A 119 1.62 -3.69 53.87
C GLY A 119 1.09 -3.10 55.19
N ASN A 120 1.97 -2.77 56.15
CA ASN A 120 1.59 -2.02 57.35
C ASN A 120 1.56 -0.49 57.14
N SER A 121 2.21 0.02 56.10
CA SER A 121 2.19 1.46 55.76
C SER A 121 0.75 1.95 55.58
N GLY A 122 0.41 3.05 56.24
CA GLY A 122 -0.93 3.61 56.31
C GLY A 122 -1.80 3.02 57.42
N GLY A 123 -1.31 1.97 58.10
CA GLY A 123 -1.94 1.36 59.26
C GLY A 123 -1.91 2.24 60.50
N ALA A 124 -2.86 2.00 61.40
CA ALA A 124 -3.00 2.76 62.64
C ALA A 124 -1.98 2.27 63.68
N VAL A 125 -1.32 3.22 64.34
CA VAL A 125 -0.66 2.99 65.63
C VAL A 125 -1.63 3.47 66.70
N VAL A 126 -2.04 2.57 67.59
CA VAL A 126 -2.96 2.86 68.68
C VAL A 126 -2.32 2.64 70.05
N ASP A 127 -2.77 3.38 71.05
CA ASP A 127 -2.41 3.11 72.44
C ASP A 127 -3.29 2.00 73.05
N GLY A 128 -3.06 1.68 74.32
CA GLY A 128 -3.80 0.63 75.04
C GLY A 128 -5.31 0.87 75.17
N ASP A 129 -5.78 2.11 74.96
CA ASP A 129 -7.20 2.46 74.93
C ASP A 129 -7.80 2.35 73.52
N GLY A 130 -7.00 1.93 72.54
CA GLY A 130 -7.37 1.86 71.12
C GLY A 130 -7.43 3.24 70.44
N ALA A 131 -6.83 4.26 71.05
CA ALA A 131 -6.84 5.62 70.54
C ALA A 131 -5.72 5.83 69.49
N LEU A 132 -6.03 6.51 68.38
CA LEU A 132 -5.07 6.73 67.29
C LEU A 132 -3.96 7.72 67.70
N VAL A 133 -2.73 7.22 67.81
CA VAL A 133 -1.55 8.03 68.17
C VAL A 133 -0.62 8.30 66.99
N GLY A 134 -0.63 7.44 65.97
CA GLY A 134 0.19 7.64 64.77
C GLY A 134 -0.26 6.81 63.57
N VAL A 135 0.37 7.06 62.42
CA VAL A 135 0.16 6.31 61.17
C VAL A 135 1.50 5.74 60.71
N VAL A 136 1.63 4.42 60.62
CA VAL A 136 2.88 3.76 60.18
C VAL A 136 3.27 4.26 58.79
N THR A 137 4.56 4.50 58.54
CA THR A 137 5.06 4.98 57.23
C THR A 137 6.20 4.13 56.66
N PHE A 138 7.36 4.05 57.33
CA PHE A 138 8.54 3.35 56.82
C PHE A 138 9.31 2.63 57.93
N LYS A 139 10.23 1.75 57.54
CA LYS A 139 11.18 1.04 58.42
C LYS A 139 12.59 1.17 57.86
N LEU A 140 13.61 1.00 58.71
CA LEU A 140 14.97 0.79 58.21
C LEU A 140 15.12 -0.65 57.74
N THR A 141 15.38 -0.85 56.45
CA THR A 141 15.39 -2.17 55.79
C THR A 141 16.42 -3.14 56.36
N ASP A 142 17.51 -2.65 56.94
CA ASP A 142 18.63 -3.47 57.43
C ASP A 142 18.64 -3.66 58.96
N LYS A 143 17.57 -3.22 59.66
CA LYS A 143 17.48 -3.30 61.13
C LYS A 143 16.09 -3.73 61.59
N GLU A 144 16.00 -4.82 62.34
CA GLU A 144 14.76 -5.25 62.98
C GLU A 144 14.38 -4.34 64.16
N GLY A 145 13.08 -4.24 64.44
CA GLY A 145 12.57 -3.47 65.59
C GLY A 145 12.72 -1.95 65.48
N ILE A 146 13.00 -1.40 64.30
CA ILE A 146 13.07 0.05 64.07
C ILE A 146 12.09 0.47 62.97
N GLY A 147 10.85 0.76 63.40
CA GLY A 147 9.80 1.32 62.56
C GLY A 147 9.52 2.78 62.86
N PHE A 148 8.90 3.47 61.89
CA PHE A 148 8.52 4.87 62.01
C PHE A 148 7.04 5.09 61.67
N ALA A 149 6.40 5.94 62.47
CA ALA A 149 5.03 6.37 62.28
C ALA A 149 4.90 7.89 62.38
N ILE A 150 3.99 8.47 61.61
CA ILE A 150 3.70 9.90 61.60
C ILE A 150 2.83 10.21 62.83
N PRO A 151 3.26 11.10 63.76
CA PRO A 151 2.50 11.40 64.97
C PRO A 151 1.17 12.07 64.60
N PHE A 152 0.04 11.52 65.07
CA PHE A 152 -1.27 12.00 64.65
C PHE A 152 -1.83 13.12 65.55
N ALA A 153 -1.26 13.29 66.74
CA ALA A 153 -1.70 14.28 67.74
C ALA A 153 -1.86 15.70 67.18
N LYS A 154 -0.90 16.14 66.34
CA LYS A 154 -0.81 17.51 65.79
C LYS A 154 -1.33 17.67 64.35
N ILE A 155 -1.88 16.63 63.74
CA ILE A 155 -2.28 16.66 62.32
C ILE A 155 -3.68 17.26 62.17
N GLU A 156 -3.80 18.45 61.59
CA GLU A 156 -5.11 19.10 61.40
C GLU A 156 -5.60 19.03 59.96
N LYS A 157 -6.92 19.19 59.77
CA LYS A 157 -7.53 19.20 58.43
C LYS A 157 -6.94 20.31 57.53
N LYS A 158 -6.51 21.43 58.10
CA LYS A 158 -5.88 22.57 57.39
C LYS A 158 -4.48 22.26 56.83
N ASP A 159 -3.84 21.20 57.33
CA ASP A 159 -2.52 20.78 56.87
C ASP A 159 -2.61 19.95 55.58
N PHE A 160 -3.83 19.61 55.15
CA PHE A 160 -4.10 18.91 53.91
C PHE A 160 -4.46 19.90 52.80
N VAL A 161 -3.65 19.86 51.74
CA VAL A 161 -3.78 20.66 50.53
C VAL A 161 -4.19 19.79 49.36
N ASP A 162 -4.61 20.44 48.28
CA ASP A 162 -4.79 19.74 47.01
C ASP A 162 -3.42 19.28 46.49
N LEU A 163 -3.40 18.12 45.81
CA LEU A 163 -2.15 17.46 45.39
C LEU A 163 -1.20 18.38 44.61
N ARG A 164 -1.76 19.29 43.81
CA ARG A 164 -1.01 20.26 42.98
C ARG A 164 -0.23 21.28 43.81
N GLU A 165 -0.59 21.50 45.06
CA GLU A 165 0.04 22.46 45.98
C GLU A 165 1.11 21.80 46.86
N LYS A 166 1.30 20.47 46.79
CA LYS A 166 2.32 19.79 47.59
C LYS A 166 3.71 20.15 47.07
N VAL A 167 4.52 20.77 47.93
CA VAL A 167 5.93 21.08 47.67
C VAL A 167 6.77 19.90 48.17
N GLY A 168 7.36 19.13 47.24
CA GLY A 168 8.28 18.04 47.56
C GLY A 168 9.76 18.40 47.34
N ASN A 169 10.67 17.50 47.68
CA ASN A 169 12.12 17.70 47.55
C ASN A 169 12.61 17.32 46.14
N LYS A 170 12.80 18.32 45.27
CA LYS A 170 13.20 18.10 43.88
C LYS A 170 14.50 17.30 43.71
N LYS A 171 15.52 17.56 44.55
CA LYS A 171 16.81 16.87 44.48
C LYS A 171 16.66 15.40 44.84
N LEU A 172 15.93 15.12 45.92
CA LEU A 172 15.67 13.75 46.38
C LEU A 172 14.81 12.98 45.38
N GLY A 173 13.76 13.61 44.85
CA GLY A 173 12.90 13.00 43.84
C GLY A 173 13.64 12.63 42.56
N LEU A 174 14.53 13.49 42.04
CA LEU A 174 15.36 13.16 40.88
C LEU A 174 16.35 12.02 41.19
N ALA A 175 16.91 11.98 42.40
CA ALA A 175 17.77 10.87 42.83
C ALA A 175 17.01 9.54 42.84
N TYR A 176 15.76 9.53 43.31
CA TYR A 176 14.89 8.36 43.27
C TYR A 176 14.54 7.95 41.82
N VAL A 177 14.22 8.89 40.93
CA VAL A 177 14.03 8.59 39.49
C VAL A 177 15.26 7.90 38.92
N ASN A 178 16.47 8.43 39.17
CA ASN A 178 17.70 7.86 38.63
C ASN A 178 17.99 6.46 39.16
N LYS A 179 17.80 6.22 40.47
CA LYS A 179 17.93 4.88 41.07
C LYS A 179 16.91 3.90 40.46
N GLY A 180 15.66 4.32 40.32
CA GLY A 180 14.60 3.51 39.71
C GLY A 180 14.93 3.13 38.26
N ARG A 181 15.39 4.10 37.45
CA ARG A 181 15.81 3.86 36.05
C ARG A 181 16.96 2.86 35.95
N ALA A 182 17.96 2.97 36.82
CA ALA A 182 19.10 2.05 36.82
C ALA A 182 18.68 0.60 37.14
N LEU A 183 17.81 0.43 38.13
CA LEU A 183 17.25 -0.89 38.50
C LEU A 183 16.35 -1.44 37.40
N PHE A 184 15.52 -0.59 36.79
CA PHE A 184 14.66 -0.96 35.66
C PHE A 184 15.48 -1.44 34.46
N ALA A 185 16.53 -0.69 34.07
CA ALA A 185 17.43 -1.08 32.98
C ALA A 185 18.13 -2.41 33.27
N ARG A 186 18.54 -2.64 34.52
CA ARG A 186 19.16 -3.90 34.95
C ARG A 186 18.18 -5.07 34.90
N ALA A 187 16.90 -4.86 35.25
CA ALA A 187 15.87 -5.88 35.17
C ALA A 187 15.72 -6.43 33.74
N SER A 188 15.79 -5.55 32.72
CA SER A 188 15.61 -5.91 31.31
C SER A 188 16.68 -6.85 30.74
N ILE A 189 17.84 -6.97 31.40
CA ILE A 189 18.94 -7.86 30.98
C ILE A 189 19.11 -9.11 31.86
N ILE A 190 18.38 -9.22 32.97
CA ILE A 190 18.47 -10.38 33.87
C ILE A 190 17.63 -11.53 33.32
N ALA A 191 18.25 -12.69 33.08
CA ALA A 191 17.57 -13.90 32.61
C ALA A 191 16.69 -14.56 33.69
N ASP A 192 17.15 -14.59 34.95
CA ASP A 192 16.43 -15.22 36.07
C ASP A 192 15.10 -14.48 36.37
N PRO A 193 13.93 -15.15 36.26
CA PRO A 193 12.63 -14.53 36.46
C PRO A 193 12.39 -13.98 37.87
N LYS A 194 12.94 -14.61 38.92
CA LYS A 194 12.77 -14.18 40.31
C LYS A 194 13.58 -12.92 40.57
N LEU A 195 14.85 -12.91 40.15
CA LEU A 195 15.71 -11.73 40.27
C LEU A 195 15.20 -10.57 39.41
N ARG A 196 14.68 -10.86 38.21
CA ARG A 196 14.02 -9.86 37.36
C ARG A 196 12.81 -9.22 38.07
N ARG A 197 11.93 -10.04 38.65
CA ARG A 197 10.77 -9.56 39.39
C ARG A 197 11.17 -8.71 40.61
N LEU A 198 12.21 -9.11 41.32
CA LEU A 198 12.76 -8.34 42.44
C LEU A 198 13.26 -6.97 41.98
N MET A 199 14.00 -6.89 40.87
CA MET A 199 14.50 -5.62 40.34
C MET A 199 13.37 -4.70 39.87
N TYR A 200 12.32 -5.24 39.24
CA TYR A 200 11.13 -4.45 38.90
C TYR A 200 10.41 -3.92 40.14
N TYR A 201 10.32 -4.73 41.21
CA TYR A 201 9.76 -4.29 42.48
C TYR A 201 10.60 -3.18 43.13
N SER A 202 11.93 -3.29 43.08
CA SER A 202 12.82 -2.23 43.57
C SER A 202 12.70 -0.95 42.73
N ALA A 203 12.61 -1.06 41.40
CA ALA A 203 12.38 0.09 40.53
C ALA A 203 11.04 0.77 40.83
N TRP A 204 9.97 -0.02 40.99
CA TRP A 204 8.65 0.44 41.40
C TRP A 204 8.72 1.26 42.69
N TYR A 205 9.40 0.74 43.71
CA TYR A 205 9.55 1.42 44.99
C TYR A 205 10.18 2.80 44.82
N PHE A 206 11.30 2.90 44.08
CA PHE A 206 11.96 4.18 43.87
C PHE A 206 11.11 5.15 43.03
N PHE A 207 10.38 4.67 42.03
CA PHE A 207 9.46 5.53 41.28
C PHE A 207 8.28 6.00 42.14
N GLN A 208 7.78 5.18 43.08
CA GLN A 208 6.78 5.59 44.07
C GLN A 208 7.30 6.69 44.98
N GLN A 209 8.52 6.56 45.52
CA GLN A 209 9.14 7.61 46.31
C GLN A 209 9.35 8.89 45.48
N ALA A 210 9.74 8.76 44.22
CA ALA A 210 9.86 9.90 43.32
C ALA A 210 8.51 10.60 43.09
N LEU A 211 7.38 9.88 43.01
CA LEU A 211 6.05 10.48 42.90
C LEU A 211 5.62 11.26 44.15
N VAL A 212 6.11 10.87 45.32
CA VAL A 212 5.87 11.60 46.58
C VAL A 212 6.60 12.94 46.58
N GLU A 213 7.85 12.93 46.12
CA GLU A 213 8.72 14.11 46.09
C GLU A 213 8.50 15.03 44.90
N LEU A 214 8.00 14.49 43.79
CA LEU A 214 7.77 15.20 42.54
C LEU A 214 6.34 14.96 42.00
N PRO A 215 5.29 15.23 42.79
CA PRO A 215 3.90 14.91 42.41
C PRO A 215 3.43 15.68 41.17
N SER A 216 4.04 16.83 40.88
CA SER A 216 3.74 17.68 39.72
C SER A 216 4.75 17.53 38.56
N SER A 217 5.74 16.64 38.67
CA SER A 217 6.68 16.37 37.56
C SER A 217 6.15 15.23 36.69
N PRO A 218 6.23 15.30 35.35
CA PRO A 218 5.84 14.20 34.48
C PRO A 218 6.78 12.98 34.53
N LEU A 219 8.05 13.19 34.96
CA LEU A 219 9.12 12.17 34.88
C LEU A 219 8.81 10.88 35.67
N PRO A 220 8.41 10.92 36.95
CA PRO A 220 8.13 9.69 37.70
C PRO A 220 6.92 8.94 37.13
N TYR A 221 5.90 9.66 36.65
CA TYR A 221 4.73 9.03 36.01
C TYR A 221 5.11 8.34 34.70
N TYR A 222 5.97 8.94 33.88
CA TYR A 222 6.47 8.29 32.66
C TYR A 222 7.18 6.97 32.97
N HIS A 223 8.11 6.97 33.93
CA HIS A 223 8.86 5.76 34.28
C HIS A 223 8.00 4.70 34.98
N MET A 224 6.98 5.09 35.75
CA MET A 224 5.97 4.16 36.24
C MET A 224 5.20 3.52 35.08
N GLY A 225 4.83 4.30 34.07
CA GLY A 225 4.22 3.78 32.86
C GLY A 225 5.11 2.77 32.13
N GLU A 226 6.39 3.07 31.98
CA GLU A 226 7.39 2.21 31.35
C GLU A 226 7.59 0.88 32.10
N LEU A 227 7.63 0.96 33.43
CA LEU A 227 7.69 -0.20 34.30
C LEU A 227 6.48 -1.12 34.13
N TYR A 228 5.27 -0.58 34.27
CA TYR A 228 4.04 -1.38 34.13
C TYR A 228 3.85 -1.91 32.71
N TYR A 229 4.29 -1.17 31.70
CA TYR A 229 4.31 -1.65 30.32
C TYR A 229 5.19 -2.90 30.17
N SER A 230 6.36 -2.91 30.82
CA SER A 230 7.29 -4.05 30.81
C SER A 230 6.78 -5.25 31.61
N LEU A 231 5.95 -5.01 32.62
CA LEU A 231 5.23 -6.06 33.36
C LEU A 231 3.99 -6.57 32.62
N HIS A 232 3.73 -6.09 31.39
CA HIS A 232 2.55 -6.39 30.59
C HIS A 232 1.21 -5.89 31.18
N GLU A 233 1.26 -5.00 32.18
CA GLU A 233 0.11 -4.37 32.83
C GLU A 233 -0.31 -3.11 32.05
N ARG A 234 -0.82 -3.31 30.83
CA ARG A 234 -1.07 -2.22 29.87
C ARG A 234 -2.08 -1.18 30.34
N ASP A 235 -3.13 -1.60 31.05
CA ASP A 235 -4.15 -0.67 31.58
C ASP A 235 -3.55 0.28 32.62
N ILE A 236 -2.67 -0.24 33.47
CA ILE A 236 -1.97 0.55 34.47
C ILE A 236 -0.98 1.49 33.80
N ALA A 237 -0.20 0.98 32.85
CA ALA A 237 0.76 1.79 32.09
C ALA A 237 0.09 2.98 31.39
N LYS A 238 -1.07 2.78 30.75
CA LYS A 238 -1.83 3.87 30.12
C LYS A 238 -2.21 4.96 31.11
N ALA A 239 -2.68 4.61 32.31
CA ALA A 239 -3.08 5.59 33.32
C ALA A 239 -1.89 6.48 33.72
N TYR A 240 -0.71 5.87 33.89
CA TYR A 240 0.52 6.60 34.22
C TYR A 240 1.02 7.48 33.08
N PHE A 241 1.06 6.98 31.84
CA PHE A 241 1.43 7.82 30.68
C PHE A 241 0.44 8.96 30.46
N SER A 242 -0.86 8.73 30.67
CA SER A 242 -1.89 9.76 30.57
C SER A 242 -1.68 10.86 31.63
N LYS A 243 -1.33 10.47 32.86
CA LYS A 243 -1.02 11.44 33.91
C LYS A 243 0.26 12.24 33.62
N ALA A 244 1.29 11.59 33.07
CA ALA A 244 2.48 12.28 32.60
C ALA A 244 2.15 13.34 31.53
N LEU A 245 1.24 13.03 30.61
CA LEU A 245 0.78 13.98 29.57
C LEU A 245 -0.16 15.07 30.07
N GLU A 246 -0.90 14.83 31.16
CA GLU A 246 -1.68 15.88 31.84
C GLU A 246 -0.74 16.96 32.41
N LEU A 247 0.41 16.54 32.93
CA LEU A 247 1.42 17.43 33.51
C LEU A 247 2.32 18.09 32.46
N ASP A 248 2.70 17.34 31.43
CA ASP A 248 3.46 17.83 30.28
C ASP A 248 2.85 17.31 28.96
N PRO A 249 1.96 18.10 28.33
CA PRO A 249 1.35 17.73 27.06
C PRO A 249 2.33 17.58 25.88
N SER A 250 3.59 18.03 26.05
CA SER A 250 4.65 17.99 25.04
C SER A 250 5.60 16.79 25.18
N GLY A 251 5.43 15.96 26.21
CA GLY A 251 6.30 14.81 26.46
C GLY A 251 6.26 13.75 25.35
N THR A 252 7.23 13.80 24.42
CA THR A 252 7.30 12.91 23.24
C THR A 252 7.41 11.42 23.61
N ASN A 253 8.11 11.06 24.69
CA ASN A 253 8.22 9.67 25.15
C ASN A 253 6.86 9.11 25.60
N SER A 254 6.08 9.89 26.35
CA SER A 254 4.75 9.48 26.83
C SER A 254 3.75 9.38 25.68
N LEU A 255 3.81 10.29 24.69
CA LEU A 255 3.03 10.21 23.46
C LEU A 255 3.34 8.94 22.67
N LEU A 256 4.62 8.59 22.52
CA LEU A 256 5.06 7.38 21.83
C LEU A 256 4.53 6.11 22.53
N MET A 257 4.76 5.99 23.83
CA MET A 257 4.40 4.80 24.60
C MET A 257 2.88 4.60 24.71
N LEU A 258 2.14 5.67 25.01
CA LEU A 258 0.68 5.60 25.05
C LEU A 258 0.11 5.24 23.67
N GLY A 259 0.69 5.79 22.60
CA GLY A 259 0.35 5.40 21.23
C GLY A 259 0.62 3.92 20.95
N ASN A 260 1.77 3.39 21.39
CA ASN A 260 2.10 1.97 21.24
C ASN A 260 1.11 1.04 21.95
N ILE A 261 0.69 1.38 23.17
CA ILE A 261 -0.30 0.60 23.91
C ILE A 261 -1.66 0.62 23.18
N LEU A 262 -2.14 1.81 22.82
CA LEU A 262 -3.42 1.95 22.12
C LEU A 262 -3.41 1.19 20.78
N ALA A 263 -2.28 1.15 20.07
CA ALA A 263 -2.15 0.37 18.85
C ALA A 263 -2.23 -1.14 19.11
N ALA A 264 -1.62 -1.62 20.20
CA ALA A 264 -1.68 -3.02 20.62
C ALA A 264 -3.09 -3.45 21.07
N GLU A 265 -3.90 -2.50 21.55
CA GLU A 265 -5.32 -2.70 21.89
C GLU A 265 -6.27 -2.61 20.69
N GLY A 266 -5.74 -2.44 19.48
CA GLY A 266 -6.55 -2.24 18.27
C GLY A 266 -7.11 -0.82 18.11
N LYS A 267 -6.91 0.08 19.09
CA LYS A 267 -7.26 1.52 19.04
C LYS A 267 -6.27 2.32 18.19
N ARG A 268 -6.02 1.85 16.97
CA ARG A 268 -5.02 2.39 16.03
C ARG A 268 -5.23 3.87 15.71
N GLY A 269 -6.44 4.41 15.86
CA GLY A 269 -6.73 5.81 15.55
C GLY A 269 -6.34 6.79 16.62
N GLU A 270 -6.57 6.43 17.87
CA GLU A 270 -6.09 7.21 19.00
C GLU A 270 -4.56 7.13 19.07
N ALA A 271 -3.99 5.95 18.82
CA ALA A 271 -2.56 5.75 18.71
C ALA A 271 -1.90 6.70 17.69
N GLN A 272 -2.46 6.75 16.47
CA GLN A 272 -1.94 7.61 15.42
C GLN A 272 -1.99 9.08 15.79
N LYS A 273 -3.05 9.56 16.47
CA LYS A 273 -3.13 10.96 16.91
C LYS A 273 -2.00 11.33 17.85
N LEU A 274 -1.64 10.45 18.78
CA LEU A 274 -0.55 10.67 19.73
C LEU A 274 0.82 10.69 19.05
N TRP A 275 1.10 9.71 18.17
CA TRP A 275 2.33 9.69 17.39
C TRP A 275 2.46 10.90 16.47
N LEU A 276 1.37 11.29 15.80
CA LEU A 276 1.35 12.46 14.95
C LEU A 276 1.65 13.73 15.75
N LYS A 277 1.06 13.88 16.95
CA LYS A 277 1.39 14.99 17.84
C LYS A 277 2.87 14.99 18.22
N GLY A 278 3.42 13.84 18.61
CA GLY A 278 4.82 13.70 19.01
C GLY A 278 5.82 13.98 17.88
N ALA A 279 5.45 13.71 16.62
CA ALA A 279 6.30 13.94 15.45
C ALA A 279 6.63 15.42 15.20
N PHE A 280 5.75 16.33 15.63
CA PHE A 280 5.91 17.79 15.44
C PHE A 280 6.31 18.52 16.72
N ILE A 281 6.73 17.80 17.77
CA ILE A 281 7.24 18.38 19.01
C ILE A 281 8.71 18.02 19.13
N ASP A 282 9.56 19.02 19.32
CA ASP A 282 10.99 18.80 19.55
C ASP A 282 11.19 18.04 20.87
N GLY A 283 11.76 16.85 20.79
CA GLY A 283 12.00 16.02 21.96
C GLY A 283 12.62 14.65 21.65
N PRO A 284 12.99 13.88 22.69
CA PRO A 284 13.84 12.71 22.53
C PRO A 284 13.25 11.58 21.66
N SER A 285 11.91 11.45 21.62
CA SER A 285 11.21 10.42 20.84
C SER A 285 10.48 10.97 19.61
N GLN A 286 10.79 12.19 19.16
CA GLN A 286 10.12 12.83 18.03
C GLN A 286 10.24 11.98 16.74
N GLU A 287 11.43 11.47 16.45
CA GLU A 287 11.71 10.67 15.24
C GLU A 287 10.95 9.34 15.28
N ASN A 288 10.98 8.64 16.41
CA ASN A 288 10.21 7.41 16.60
C ASN A 288 8.68 7.68 16.51
N CYS A 289 8.21 8.83 16.98
CA CYS A 289 6.82 9.25 16.79
C CYS A 289 6.50 9.46 15.31
N ALA A 290 7.38 10.13 14.56
CA ALA A 290 7.23 10.34 13.12
C ALA A 290 7.21 9.00 12.35
N GLU A 291 8.09 8.06 12.71
CA GLU A 291 8.13 6.72 12.14
C GLU A 291 6.81 5.96 12.37
N LYS A 292 6.36 5.87 13.63
CA LYS A 292 5.10 5.17 13.97
C LYS A 292 3.90 5.85 13.32
N ALA A 293 3.86 7.18 13.30
CA ALA A 293 2.80 7.94 12.65
C ALA A 293 2.79 7.71 11.13
N ALA A 294 3.95 7.65 10.47
CA ALA A 294 4.07 7.40 9.05
C ALA A 294 3.65 5.97 8.68
N ALA A 295 4.11 4.97 9.44
CA ALA A 295 3.70 3.58 9.24
C ALA A 295 2.19 3.38 9.49
N ALA A 296 1.62 4.06 10.50
CA ALA A 296 0.19 4.06 10.75
C ALA A 296 -0.60 4.76 9.64
N ALA A 297 -0.06 5.85 9.09
CA ALA A 297 -0.62 6.57 7.97
C ALA A 297 -0.65 5.70 6.70
N ILE A 298 0.42 4.95 6.40
CA ILE A 298 0.46 3.98 5.29
C ILE A 298 -0.65 2.93 5.46
N LYS A 299 -0.75 2.30 6.63
CA LYS A 299 -1.79 1.27 6.90
C LYS A 299 -3.23 1.81 6.80
N ARG A 300 -3.39 3.12 6.79
CA ARG A 300 -4.67 3.84 6.70
C ARG A 300 -4.83 4.57 5.37
N GLU A 301 -3.93 4.32 4.43
CA GLU A 301 -3.93 4.94 3.10
C GLU A 301 -3.86 6.48 3.15
N GLN A 302 -3.25 7.02 4.21
CA GLN A 302 -3.02 8.45 4.41
C GLN A 302 -1.66 8.84 3.82
N TRP A 303 -1.53 8.64 2.52
CA TRP A 303 -0.27 8.67 1.80
C TRP A 303 0.47 10.00 1.88
N VAL A 304 -0.25 11.12 1.79
CA VAL A 304 0.34 12.47 1.96
C VAL A 304 0.95 12.63 3.35
N THR A 305 0.21 12.22 4.39
CA THR A 305 0.67 12.30 5.77
C THR A 305 1.91 11.43 5.98
N ALA A 306 1.92 10.21 5.43
CA ALA A 306 3.08 9.33 5.46
C ALA A 306 4.31 9.94 4.77
N ALA A 307 4.14 10.52 3.58
CA ALA A 307 5.22 11.16 2.82
C ALA A 307 5.79 12.37 3.56
N CYS A 308 4.95 13.24 4.13
CA CYS A 308 5.42 14.38 4.91
C CYS A 308 6.21 13.94 6.15
N LEU A 309 5.71 12.97 6.91
CA LEU A 309 6.37 12.47 8.13
C LEU A 309 7.69 11.77 7.83
N ALA A 310 7.76 10.98 6.77
CA ALA A 310 8.98 10.32 6.34
C ALA A 310 10.04 11.33 5.90
N ARG A 311 9.64 12.40 5.20
CA ARG A 311 10.54 13.50 4.82
C ARG A 311 11.02 14.29 6.04
N LEU A 312 10.12 14.61 6.97
CA LEU A 312 10.45 15.30 8.21
C LEU A 312 11.49 14.53 9.02
N ALA A 313 11.29 13.22 9.20
CA ALA A 313 12.22 12.38 9.94
C ALA A 313 13.59 12.25 9.23
N ALA A 314 13.59 12.10 7.89
CA ALA A 314 14.81 12.01 7.10
C ALA A 314 15.66 13.29 7.10
N LEU A 315 15.06 14.45 7.36
CA LEU A 315 15.78 15.73 7.45
C LEU A 315 16.43 15.98 8.83
N ARG A 316 16.05 15.18 9.85
CA ARG A 316 16.56 15.32 11.23
C ARG A 316 17.59 14.26 11.61
N ASP A 317 17.49 13.06 11.03
CA ASP A 317 18.37 11.95 11.36
C ASP A 317 19.75 12.06 10.67
N SER A 318 20.81 11.85 11.45
CA SER A 318 22.19 12.05 11.02
C SER A 318 22.95 10.78 10.62
N GLN A 319 22.53 9.53 10.95
CA GLN A 319 23.30 8.37 10.44
C GLN A 319 22.76 6.92 10.56
N HIS A 320 21.49 6.62 10.88
CA HIS A 320 21.08 5.18 10.94
C HIS A 320 19.67 4.79 10.45
N ILE A 321 18.68 5.68 10.47
CA ILE A 321 17.27 5.39 10.16
C ILE A 321 16.86 5.96 8.78
N LEU A 322 17.72 6.76 8.17
CA LEU A 322 17.58 7.37 6.83
C LEU A 322 17.09 6.39 5.74
N THR A 323 17.55 5.14 5.74
CA THR A 323 17.13 4.11 4.76
C THR A 323 15.66 3.72 4.92
N GLN A 324 15.19 3.57 6.16
CA GLN A 324 13.80 3.22 6.45
C GLN A 324 12.86 4.37 6.08
N TYR A 325 13.24 5.62 6.36
CA TYR A 325 12.44 6.78 5.99
C TYR A 325 12.40 7.01 4.48
N LYS A 326 13.50 6.78 3.76
CA LYS A 326 13.50 6.81 2.29
C LYS A 326 12.52 5.81 1.70
N ARG A 327 12.45 4.60 2.29
CA ARG A 327 11.49 3.57 1.87
C ARG A 327 10.04 3.96 2.14
N ILE A 328 9.73 4.39 3.37
CA ILE A 328 8.38 4.87 3.73
C ILE A 328 7.97 6.04 2.83
N PHE A 329 8.89 6.95 2.52
CA PHE A 329 8.65 8.05 1.59
C PHE A 329 8.38 7.54 0.17
N ALA A 330 9.18 6.62 -0.35
CA ALA A 330 9.00 6.02 -1.67
C ALA A 330 7.64 5.30 -1.80
N ASP A 331 7.28 4.48 -0.80
CA ASP A 331 6.00 3.78 -0.73
C ASP A 331 4.82 4.76 -0.73
N ALA A 332 4.93 5.86 0.03
CA ALA A 332 3.87 6.84 0.16
C ALA A 332 3.66 7.68 -1.11
N VAL A 333 4.73 8.14 -1.77
CA VAL A 333 4.60 9.07 -2.92
C VAL A 333 4.00 8.42 -4.18
N ILE A 334 3.92 7.09 -4.25
CA ILE A 334 3.24 6.36 -5.35
C ILE A 334 1.75 6.69 -5.40
N HIS A 335 1.16 7.00 -4.26
CA HIS A 335 -0.27 7.26 -4.07
C HIS A 335 -0.57 8.75 -3.86
N VAL A 336 0.39 9.62 -4.11
CA VAL A 336 0.29 11.07 -3.93
C VAL A 336 0.51 11.76 -5.28
N SER A 337 -0.31 12.76 -5.58
CA SER A 337 -0.22 13.54 -6.80
C SER A 337 1.15 14.17 -6.96
N ARG A 338 1.59 14.30 -8.21
CA ARG A 338 2.89 14.89 -8.54
C ARG A 338 3.07 16.29 -7.94
N LYS A 339 2.00 17.09 -7.93
CA LYS A 339 1.98 18.43 -7.33
C LYS A 339 2.33 18.38 -5.84
N SER A 340 1.71 17.45 -5.10
CA SER A 340 1.95 17.27 -3.66
C SER A 340 3.35 16.69 -3.38
N VAL A 341 3.86 15.77 -4.23
CA VAL A 341 5.23 15.25 -4.10
C VAL A 341 6.29 16.34 -4.32
N ASP A 342 6.12 17.17 -5.34
CA ASP A 342 7.05 18.26 -5.64
C ASP A 342 7.03 19.36 -4.58
N PHE A 343 5.90 19.53 -3.89
CA PHE A 343 5.79 20.40 -2.72
C PHE A 343 6.60 19.85 -1.54
N ILE A 344 6.45 18.56 -1.22
CA ILE A 344 7.13 17.93 -0.09
C ILE A 344 8.65 17.87 -0.30
N LYS A 345 9.12 17.58 -1.52
CA LYS A 345 10.56 17.49 -1.84
C LYS A 345 11.30 18.82 -1.74
N ARG A 346 10.61 19.94 -1.97
CA ARG A 346 11.19 21.29 -1.86
C ARG A 346 11.54 21.69 -0.43
N LYS A 347 10.94 21.04 0.56
CA LYS A 347 11.21 21.31 1.97
C LYS A 347 12.61 20.79 2.34
N SER A 348 13.46 21.69 2.81
CA SER A 348 14.89 21.45 3.05
C SER A 348 15.27 21.41 4.53
N ASN A 349 14.48 22.07 5.38
CA ASN A 349 14.67 22.10 6.82
C ASN A 349 13.43 21.51 7.55
N PRO A 350 13.62 20.75 8.64
CA PRO A 350 12.52 20.25 9.45
C PRO A 350 11.55 21.32 9.98
N SER A 351 12.01 22.55 10.24
CA SER A 351 11.16 23.66 10.70
C SER A 351 10.13 24.12 9.67
N GLU A 352 10.32 23.76 8.40
CA GLU A 352 9.39 24.07 7.32
C GLU A 352 8.17 23.15 7.31
N PHE A 353 8.08 22.17 8.21
CA PHE A 353 6.93 21.28 8.33
C PHE A 353 6.08 21.64 9.55
N SER A 354 4.84 22.05 9.33
CA SER A 354 3.82 22.15 10.38
C SER A 354 2.73 21.08 10.23
N LEU A 355 2.14 20.68 11.37
CA LEU A 355 1.01 19.74 11.38
C LEU A 355 -0.18 20.27 10.55
N ASP A 356 -0.40 21.58 10.57
CA ASP A 356 -1.51 22.20 9.83
C ASP A 356 -1.27 22.25 8.33
N GLU A 357 -0.02 22.45 7.88
CA GLU A 357 0.33 22.30 6.46
C GLU A 357 0.12 20.85 6.00
N VAL A 358 0.53 19.84 6.78
CA VAL A 358 0.32 18.43 6.41
C VAL A 358 -1.17 18.11 6.32
N LYS A 359 -1.98 18.59 7.28
CA LYS A 359 -3.45 18.44 7.24
C LYS A 359 -4.08 19.18 6.06
N LYS A 360 -3.56 20.36 5.69
CA LYS A 360 -4.05 21.12 4.54
C LYS A 360 -3.75 20.37 3.25
N LEU A 361 -2.50 19.96 3.05
CA LEU A 361 -2.08 19.20 1.88
C LEU A 361 -2.84 17.87 1.75
N ALA A 362 -3.06 17.15 2.85
CA ALA A 362 -3.86 15.92 2.85
C ALA A 362 -5.34 16.16 2.52
N ARG A 363 -5.91 17.30 2.94
CA ARG A 363 -7.29 17.69 2.57
C ARG A 363 -7.39 18.04 1.10
N ASP A 364 -6.44 18.81 0.58
CA ASP A 364 -6.39 19.20 -0.84
C ASP A 364 -6.21 17.96 -1.73
N GLU A 365 -5.33 17.05 -1.35
CA GLU A 365 -5.13 15.77 -2.04
C GLU A 365 -6.37 14.87 -1.95
N LYS A 366 -6.97 14.74 -0.77
CA LYS A 366 -8.18 13.94 -0.62
C LYS A 366 -9.31 14.51 -1.47
N LYS A 367 -9.46 15.85 -1.54
CA LYS A 367 -10.45 16.48 -2.42
C LYS A 367 -10.18 16.13 -3.89
N PHE A 368 -8.93 16.22 -4.33
CA PHE A 368 -8.50 15.83 -5.67
C PHE A 368 -8.77 14.34 -5.98
N MET A 369 -8.44 13.44 -5.05
CA MET A 369 -8.64 11.99 -5.21
C MET A 369 -10.10 11.56 -5.05
N GLU A 370 -10.89 12.24 -4.22
CA GLU A 370 -12.34 12.02 -4.06
C GLU A 370 -13.09 12.50 -5.32
N GLU A 371 -12.65 13.60 -5.93
CA GLU A 371 -13.11 14.02 -7.25
C GLU A 371 -12.80 12.93 -8.30
N GLU A 372 -11.58 12.35 -8.32
CA GLU A 372 -11.23 11.22 -9.21
C GLU A 372 -11.97 9.91 -8.87
N ARG A 373 -12.28 9.65 -7.60
CA ARG A 373 -12.94 8.42 -7.14
C ARG A 373 -14.46 8.47 -7.29
N GLN A 374 -15.11 9.61 -7.07
CA GLN A 374 -16.53 9.80 -7.40
C GLN A 374 -16.77 9.71 -8.91
N ILE A 375 -15.75 10.10 -9.68
CA ILE A 375 -15.66 9.85 -11.11
C ILE A 375 -15.57 8.33 -11.42
N ALA A 376 -14.81 7.55 -10.65
CA ALA A 376 -14.64 6.10 -10.85
C ALA A 376 -15.77 5.22 -10.25
N GLU A 377 -16.46 5.66 -9.21
CA GLU A 377 -17.55 4.92 -8.56
C GLU A 377 -18.89 5.09 -9.31
N ARG A 378 -19.10 6.19 -10.03
CA ARG A 378 -20.19 6.31 -11.02
C ARG A 378 -20.05 5.34 -12.19
N GLU A 379 -18.85 4.84 -12.45
CA GLU A 379 -18.54 3.86 -13.51
C GLU A 379 -18.84 2.39 -13.10
N LYS A 380 -19.30 2.12 -11.86
CA LYS A 380 -19.63 0.76 -11.36
C LYS A 380 -21.08 0.30 -11.57
N GLY A 381 -21.91 1.05 -12.28
CA GLY A 381 -23.30 0.71 -12.61
C GLY A 381 -23.49 -0.29 -13.76
N ALA A 382 -22.50 -1.14 -14.05
CA ALA A 382 -22.45 -1.96 -15.27
C ALA A 382 -23.22 -3.30 -15.23
N ALA A 383 -23.94 -3.61 -14.14
CA ALA A 383 -24.57 -4.93 -13.97
C ALA A 383 -26.05 -5.03 -14.41
N LEU A 384 -26.73 -3.93 -14.74
CA LEU A 384 -28.17 -3.95 -15.07
C LEU A 384 -28.52 -3.72 -16.56
N ALA A 385 -27.57 -3.35 -17.40
CA ALA A 385 -27.84 -2.99 -18.81
C ALA A 385 -27.92 -4.18 -19.79
N ASN A 386 -27.50 -5.38 -19.40
CA ASN A 386 -27.33 -6.50 -20.35
C ASN A 386 -28.62 -7.25 -20.75
N LYS A 387 -29.71 -7.21 -19.98
CA LYS A 387 -30.86 -8.12 -20.21
C LYS A 387 -31.91 -7.62 -21.22
N ALA A 388 -32.11 -6.31 -21.37
CA ALA A 388 -33.13 -5.75 -22.28
C ALA A 388 -32.64 -5.60 -23.74
N PHE A 389 -31.32 -5.49 -23.92
CA PHE A 389 -30.66 -5.35 -25.23
C PHE A 389 -30.57 -6.69 -25.99
N GLU A 390 -30.29 -7.80 -25.27
CA GLU A 390 -30.25 -9.16 -25.84
C GLU A 390 -31.57 -9.59 -26.50
N ALA A 391 -32.72 -9.10 -26.00
CA ALA A 391 -34.04 -9.46 -26.50
C ALA A 391 -34.42 -8.74 -27.81
N ARG A 392 -33.94 -7.50 -28.03
CA ARG A 392 -34.22 -6.70 -29.24
C ARG A 392 -33.33 -7.12 -30.42
N LEU A 393 -32.08 -7.50 -30.14
CA LEU A 393 -31.10 -7.93 -31.15
C LEU A 393 -31.45 -9.28 -31.80
N ARG A 394 -32.12 -10.19 -31.06
CA ARG A 394 -32.63 -11.46 -31.60
C ARG A 394 -33.67 -11.28 -32.71
N LYS A 395 -34.39 -10.16 -32.74
CA LYS A 395 -35.55 -9.94 -33.64
C LYS A 395 -35.16 -9.32 -34.98
N SER A 396 -33.99 -8.70 -35.12
CA SER A 396 -33.62 -7.94 -36.35
C SER A 396 -32.63 -8.65 -37.29
N LEU A 397 -32.13 -9.84 -36.95
CA LEU A 397 -31.02 -10.51 -37.67
C LEU A 397 -31.39 -11.85 -38.34
N ALA A 398 -32.66 -12.06 -38.67
CA ALA A 398 -33.07 -13.17 -39.51
C ALA A 398 -32.71 -12.92 -40.99
N GLY A 399 -31.75 -13.68 -41.53
CA GLY A 399 -31.75 -14.04 -42.96
C GLY A 399 -30.75 -13.39 -43.94
N LYS A 400 -29.43 -13.35 -43.68
CA LYS A 400 -28.44 -13.05 -44.75
C LYS A 400 -27.14 -13.88 -44.63
N ASP A 401 -27.10 -14.97 -45.40
CA ASP A 401 -25.92 -15.78 -45.74
C ASP A 401 -25.34 -15.29 -47.08
N GLN A 402 -24.02 -15.10 -47.17
CA GLN A 402 -23.22 -15.22 -48.42
C GLN A 402 -21.74 -14.86 -48.19
N MET A 403 -20.92 -15.83 -47.77
CA MET A 403 -19.46 -15.85 -48.00
C MET A 403 -18.93 -17.30 -47.92
N PRO A 404 -18.03 -17.73 -48.82
CA PRO A 404 -17.42 -19.07 -48.76
C PRO A 404 -16.45 -19.18 -47.57
N ASP A 405 -16.55 -20.28 -46.83
CA ASP A 405 -15.87 -20.48 -45.54
C ASP A 405 -14.46 -21.11 -45.64
N GLU A 406 -13.82 -20.96 -46.80
CA GLU A 406 -12.59 -21.66 -47.16
C GLU A 406 -11.32 -20.85 -46.89
N TRP A 407 -10.18 -21.55 -46.80
CA TRP A 407 -8.85 -20.95 -46.68
C TRP A 407 -8.32 -20.52 -48.04
N VAL A 408 -7.90 -19.26 -48.16
CA VAL A 408 -7.20 -18.74 -49.34
C VAL A 408 -5.70 -18.76 -49.08
N ALA A 409 -4.94 -19.47 -49.90
CA ALA A 409 -3.50 -19.64 -49.76
C ALA A 409 -2.72 -18.67 -50.65
N LYS A 410 -1.67 -18.05 -50.11
CA LYS A 410 -0.72 -17.22 -50.86
C LYS A 410 0.73 -17.55 -50.51
N LYS A 411 1.47 -18.07 -51.49
CA LYS A 411 2.89 -18.34 -51.35
C LYS A 411 3.69 -17.04 -51.31
N MET A 412 4.57 -16.90 -50.32
CA MET A 412 5.43 -15.73 -50.16
C MET A 412 6.66 -15.83 -51.06
N PRO A 413 7.16 -14.70 -51.60
CA PRO A 413 8.24 -14.68 -52.60
C PRO A 413 9.62 -15.07 -52.04
N GLY A 414 9.76 -15.21 -50.72
CA GLY A 414 10.97 -15.67 -50.04
C GLY A 414 10.70 -15.89 -48.57
N LYS A 415 11.67 -16.43 -47.83
CA LYS A 415 11.52 -16.80 -46.42
C LYS A 415 11.08 -15.59 -45.58
N VAL A 416 9.90 -15.66 -44.99
CA VAL A 416 9.41 -14.63 -44.06
C VAL A 416 10.19 -14.71 -42.75
N VAL A 417 10.68 -13.58 -42.28
CA VAL A 417 11.54 -13.47 -41.09
C VAL A 417 10.99 -12.52 -40.02
N ASN A 418 9.99 -11.72 -40.37
CA ASN A 418 9.21 -10.98 -39.39
C ASN A 418 7.85 -10.66 -40.03
N LEU A 419 6.79 -10.63 -39.23
CA LEU A 419 5.50 -10.13 -39.67
C LEU A 419 4.83 -9.35 -38.56
N ILE A 420 4.22 -8.23 -38.92
CA ILE A 420 3.44 -7.42 -38.00
C ILE A 420 2.06 -7.11 -38.60
N PRO A 421 1.00 -7.13 -37.79
CA PRO A 421 -0.28 -6.55 -38.18
C PRO A 421 -0.12 -5.06 -38.35
N THR A 422 -0.77 -4.50 -39.36
CA THR A 422 -0.79 -3.06 -39.62
C THR A 422 -2.20 -2.65 -40.00
N TYR A 423 -2.52 -1.36 -39.83
CA TYR A 423 -3.79 -0.82 -40.29
C TYR A 423 -5.02 -1.60 -39.76
N GLY A 424 -5.05 -1.81 -38.44
CA GLY A 424 -6.10 -2.59 -37.76
C GLY A 424 -6.16 -4.06 -38.16
N GLY A 425 -5.07 -4.60 -38.73
CA GLY A 425 -4.98 -5.98 -39.23
C GLY A 425 -5.52 -6.19 -40.65
N ALA A 426 -5.88 -5.11 -41.36
CA ALA A 426 -6.27 -5.17 -42.77
C ALA A 426 -5.09 -5.45 -43.71
N VAL A 427 -3.88 -5.15 -43.26
CA VAL A 427 -2.65 -5.39 -43.99
C VAL A 427 -1.63 -6.03 -43.06
N ILE A 428 -0.98 -7.09 -43.52
CA ILE A 428 0.16 -7.71 -42.84
C ILE A 428 1.41 -7.21 -43.54
N ALA A 429 2.34 -6.61 -42.79
CA ALA A 429 3.66 -6.27 -43.31
C ALA A 429 4.62 -7.43 -43.02
N LEU A 430 5.15 -8.04 -44.08
CA LEU A 430 6.08 -9.17 -43.98
C LEU A 430 7.48 -8.75 -44.43
N ALA A 431 8.46 -8.96 -43.56
CA ALA A 431 9.88 -8.87 -43.91
C ALA A 431 10.33 -10.18 -44.54
N ILE A 432 11.04 -10.09 -45.66
CA ILE A 432 11.56 -11.25 -46.39
C ILE A 432 13.08 -11.27 -46.25
N LYS A 433 13.64 -12.43 -45.87
CA LYS A 433 15.07 -12.62 -45.65
C LYS A 433 15.86 -12.18 -46.90
N ASP A 434 16.93 -11.42 -46.68
CA ASP A 434 17.87 -10.96 -47.70
C ASP A 434 17.27 -10.11 -48.85
N LEU A 435 15.99 -9.75 -48.75
CA LEU A 435 15.35 -8.82 -49.69
C LEU A 435 15.32 -7.41 -49.10
N LYS A 436 15.72 -6.43 -49.90
CA LYS A 436 15.51 -5.00 -49.61
C LYS A 436 14.05 -4.57 -49.86
N LYS A 437 13.09 -5.44 -49.48
CA LYS A 437 11.67 -5.24 -49.72
C LYS A 437 10.82 -5.72 -48.55
N ILE A 438 9.79 -4.96 -48.23
CA ILE A 438 8.69 -5.38 -47.36
C ILE A 438 7.49 -5.73 -48.23
N VAL A 439 6.88 -6.88 -47.98
CA VAL A 439 5.63 -7.29 -48.62
C VAL A 439 4.46 -6.81 -47.77
N LEU A 440 3.57 -6.02 -48.37
CA LEU A 440 2.29 -5.66 -47.78
C LEU A 440 1.21 -6.59 -48.33
N LEU A 441 0.68 -7.44 -47.47
CA LEU A 441 -0.33 -8.42 -47.80
C LEU A 441 -1.71 -7.93 -47.33
N HIS A 442 -2.62 -7.67 -48.27
CA HIS A 442 -3.99 -7.32 -47.91
C HIS A 442 -4.79 -8.56 -47.53
N THR A 443 -5.39 -8.58 -46.34
CA THR A 443 -6.12 -9.74 -45.82
C THR A 443 -7.53 -9.91 -46.39
N ILE A 444 -8.07 -8.87 -47.04
CA ILE A 444 -9.44 -8.85 -47.57
C ILE A 444 -9.50 -9.04 -49.09
N SER A 445 -8.55 -8.47 -49.85
CA SER A 445 -8.62 -8.40 -51.31
C SER A 445 -7.85 -9.52 -52.01
N GLU A 446 -8.33 -10.78 -51.89
CA GLU A 446 -7.75 -11.95 -52.59
C GLU A 446 -6.22 -12.05 -52.47
N VAL A 447 -5.71 -11.67 -51.29
CA VAL A 447 -4.31 -11.73 -50.93
C VAL A 447 -3.39 -11.05 -51.96
N LYS A 448 -3.78 -9.84 -52.40
CA LYS A 448 -2.93 -8.96 -53.21
C LYS A 448 -1.71 -8.51 -52.41
N MET A 449 -0.54 -8.60 -53.06
CA MET A 449 0.74 -8.16 -52.50
C MET A 449 1.13 -6.81 -53.11
N LYS A 450 1.54 -5.87 -52.25
CA LYS A 450 2.31 -4.70 -52.65
C LYS A 450 3.73 -4.83 -52.09
N TYR A 451 4.67 -4.13 -52.70
CA TYR A 451 6.06 -4.13 -52.28
C TYR A 451 6.49 -2.72 -51.90
N LEU A 452 7.15 -2.60 -50.76
CA LEU A 452 7.87 -1.39 -50.36
C LEU A 452 9.35 -1.64 -50.52
N ASN A 453 10.04 -0.77 -51.25
CA ASN A 453 11.50 -0.79 -51.31
C ASN A 453 12.06 -0.12 -50.06
N VAL A 454 13.01 -0.78 -49.40
CA VAL A 454 13.65 -0.30 -48.16
C VAL A 454 15.16 -0.21 -48.31
N ALA A 455 15.81 0.63 -47.50
CA ALA A 455 17.22 0.97 -47.71
C ALA A 455 18.21 -0.22 -47.54
N THR A 456 17.92 -1.14 -46.61
CA THR A 456 18.75 -2.31 -46.31
C THR A 456 17.91 -3.57 -46.22
N SER A 457 18.54 -4.73 -46.29
CA SER A 457 17.89 -6.02 -46.04
C SER A 457 17.76 -6.34 -44.55
N ASN A 458 18.38 -5.55 -43.66
CA ASN A 458 18.35 -5.72 -42.20
C ASN A 458 17.70 -4.51 -41.51
N TYR A 459 16.50 -4.72 -40.95
CA TYR A 459 15.65 -3.65 -40.41
C TYR A 459 14.66 -4.14 -39.35
N LEU A 460 14.23 -3.22 -38.49
CA LEU A 460 13.11 -3.40 -37.56
C LEU A 460 11.86 -2.70 -38.10
N MET A 461 10.69 -3.31 -37.90
CA MET A 461 9.41 -2.75 -38.33
C MET A 461 8.52 -2.42 -37.13
N GLY A 462 7.77 -1.33 -37.24
CA GLY A 462 6.74 -0.95 -36.28
C GLY A 462 5.60 -0.25 -37.03
N ALA A 463 4.36 -0.54 -36.66
CA ALA A 463 3.19 0.01 -37.34
C ALA A 463 2.25 0.66 -36.35
N GLY A 464 1.71 1.82 -36.75
CA GLY A 464 0.75 2.57 -35.97
C GLY A 464 -0.17 3.36 -36.89
N ALA A 465 -1.46 3.14 -36.74
CA ALA A 465 -2.51 3.64 -37.61
C ALA A 465 -2.26 3.24 -39.08
N GLN A 466 -2.19 4.22 -40.00
CA GLN A 466 -1.91 4.00 -41.42
C GLN A 466 -0.42 3.98 -41.79
N TYR A 467 0.48 4.13 -40.81
CA TYR A 467 1.91 4.27 -41.07
C TYR A 467 2.68 3.03 -40.70
N LEU A 468 3.63 2.68 -41.57
CA LEU A 468 4.68 1.70 -41.31
C LEU A 468 6.00 2.44 -41.12
N TYR A 469 6.70 2.14 -40.04
CA TYR A 469 8.03 2.65 -39.74
C TYR A 469 9.06 1.54 -39.85
N VAL A 470 10.17 1.84 -40.53
CA VAL A 470 11.25 0.89 -40.81
C VAL A 470 12.56 1.49 -40.32
N TYR A 471 13.13 0.94 -39.25
CA TYR A 471 14.42 1.35 -38.73
C TYR A 471 15.53 0.49 -39.30
N HIS A 472 16.59 1.13 -39.78
CA HIS A 472 17.78 0.48 -40.34
C HIS A 472 18.97 0.62 -39.38
N PRO A 473 19.36 -0.43 -38.63
CA PRO A 473 20.41 -0.33 -37.61
C PRO A 473 21.76 0.15 -38.16
N SER A 474 22.19 -0.36 -39.32
CA SER A 474 23.48 0.00 -39.93
C SER A 474 23.54 1.46 -40.40
N LEU A 475 22.42 2.00 -40.87
CA LEU A 475 22.32 3.36 -41.38
C LEU A 475 21.89 4.37 -40.30
N LYS A 476 21.28 3.89 -39.19
CA LYS A 476 20.66 4.67 -38.13
C LYS A 476 19.58 5.63 -38.65
N ILE A 477 18.83 5.18 -39.66
CA ILE A 477 17.70 5.91 -40.26
C ILE A 477 16.38 5.20 -39.95
N ILE A 478 15.31 5.98 -39.81
CA ILE A 478 13.93 5.52 -39.77
C ILE A 478 13.22 6.02 -41.00
N GLU A 479 12.76 5.11 -41.85
CA GLU A 479 11.86 5.38 -42.96
C GLU A 479 10.40 5.31 -42.47
N LYS A 480 9.56 6.23 -42.94
CA LYS A 480 8.11 6.25 -42.70
C LYS A 480 7.40 6.03 -44.04
N PHE A 481 6.52 5.04 -44.10
CA PHE A 481 5.70 4.72 -45.26
C PHE A 481 4.23 4.92 -44.94
N ASP A 482 3.48 5.37 -45.94
CA ASP A 482 2.03 5.34 -45.95
C ASP A 482 1.55 3.99 -46.50
N ILE A 483 0.86 3.20 -45.68
CA ILE A 483 0.44 1.84 -46.06
C ILE A 483 -0.59 1.85 -47.20
N PRO A 484 -1.64 2.70 -47.20
CA PRO A 484 -2.63 2.72 -48.27
C PRO A 484 -2.03 3.00 -49.65
N THR A 485 -1.17 4.01 -49.75
CA THR A 485 -0.55 4.41 -51.02
C THR A 485 0.71 3.62 -51.35
N GLY A 486 1.36 3.02 -50.34
CA GLY A 486 2.68 2.40 -50.48
C GLY A 486 3.82 3.40 -50.67
N LYS A 487 3.56 4.71 -50.53
CA LYS A 487 4.57 5.75 -50.73
C LYS A 487 5.41 5.96 -49.48
N ARG A 488 6.71 6.16 -49.69
CA ARG A 488 7.62 6.64 -48.63
C ARG A 488 7.34 8.12 -48.35
N ILE A 489 7.00 8.43 -47.10
CA ILE A 489 6.73 9.81 -46.63
C ILE A 489 8.03 10.51 -46.24
N SER A 490 8.92 9.83 -45.52
CA SER A 490 10.17 10.43 -45.05
C SER A 490 11.22 9.37 -44.71
N ALA A 491 12.48 9.77 -44.66
CA ALA A 491 13.59 9.00 -44.13
C ALA A 491 14.42 9.94 -43.23
N LYS A 492 14.45 9.68 -41.92
CA LYS A 492 15.11 10.54 -40.94
C LYS A 492 16.23 9.81 -40.23
N ARG A 493 17.41 10.42 -40.13
CA ARG A 493 18.49 9.93 -39.27
C ARG A 493 18.16 10.22 -37.81
N LEU A 494 18.38 9.25 -36.92
CA LEU A 494 18.25 9.49 -35.48
C LEU A 494 19.33 10.45 -35.00
N LYS A 495 18.95 11.44 -34.19
CA LYS A 495 19.88 12.44 -33.63
C LYS A 495 20.85 11.83 -32.63
N ASN A 496 20.41 10.80 -31.92
CA ASN A 496 21.20 10.12 -30.91
C ASN A 496 21.92 8.95 -31.59
N ASN A 497 23.21 8.76 -31.28
CA ASN A 497 24.04 7.70 -31.85
C ASN A 497 23.72 6.31 -31.25
N VAL A 498 22.45 5.91 -31.29
CA VAL A 498 21.95 4.68 -30.67
C VAL A 498 21.68 3.58 -31.69
N VAL A 499 21.77 2.34 -31.22
CA VAL A 499 21.37 1.15 -31.99
C VAL A 499 20.11 0.58 -31.35
N ILE A 500 18.97 0.71 -32.03
CA ILE A 500 17.69 0.14 -31.58
C ILE A 500 17.67 -1.36 -31.87
N THR A 501 17.27 -2.16 -30.90
CA THR A 501 17.20 -3.64 -30.98
C THR A 501 15.78 -4.18 -30.94
N VAL A 502 14.87 -3.49 -30.25
CA VAL A 502 13.43 -3.80 -30.21
C VAL A 502 12.69 -2.51 -30.49
N MET A 503 11.66 -2.58 -31.34
CA MET A 503 10.77 -1.46 -31.64
C MET A 503 9.33 -1.96 -31.70
N VAL A 504 8.50 -1.49 -30.77
CA VAL A 504 7.09 -1.88 -30.67
C VAL A 504 6.21 -0.65 -30.69
N MET A 505 5.12 -0.70 -31.44
CA MET A 505 4.14 0.37 -31.57
C MET A 505 2.75 -0.20 -31.31
N GLY A 506 1.88 0.61 -30.71
CA GLY A 506 0.46 0.30 -30.63
C GLY A 506 -0.20 0.49 -32.01
N LEU A 507 -1.08 -0.43 -32.42
CA LEU A 507 -1.73 -0.39 -33.73
C LEU A 507 -2.52 0.89 -34.01
N ARG A 508 -2.94 1.63 -32.97
CA ARG A 508 -3.62 2.93 -33.06
C ARG A 508 -2.72 4.12 -32.71
N ASN A 509 -1.47 3.89 -32.32
CA ASN A 509 -0.53 4.93 -31.93
C ASN A 509 0.49 5.21 -33.05
N PRO A 510 0.27 6.24 -33.90
CA PRO A 510 1.18 6.55 -35.00
C PRO A 510 2.43 7.35 -34.59
N ARG A 511 2.51 7.80 -33.33
CA ARG A 511 3.46 8.83 -32.88
C ARG A 511 4.55 8.32 -31.96
N THR A 512 4.32 7.23 -31.25
CA THR A 512 5.25 6.74 -30.22
C THR A 512 5.55 5.28 -30.42
N ALA A 513 6.82 4.93 -30.27
CA ALA A 513 7.29 3.55 -30.20
C ALA A 513 7.97 3.31 -28.86
N PHE A 514 7.70 2.16 -28.24
CA PHE A 514 8.60 1.61 -27.24
C PHE A 514 9.84 1.10 -27.96
N ILE A 515 11.02 1.44 -27.43
CA ILE A 515 12.30 0.98 -27.97
C ILE A 515 13.19 0.39 -26.87
N SER A 516 13.92 -0.66 -27.25
CA SER A 516 15.15 -1.04 -26.57
C SER A 516 16.34 -0.62 -27.41
N TYR A 517 17.41 -0.11 -26.81
CA TYR A 517 18.56 0.41 -27.53
C TYR A 517 19.88 0.34 -26.76
N TYR A 518 20.99 0.39 -27.48
CA TYR A 518 22.34 0.58 -26.95
C TYR A 518 22.91 1.95 -27.34
N GLU A 519 23.76 2.52 -26.49
CA GLU A 519 24.51 3.76 -26.80
C GLU A 519 25.83 3.49 -27.54
N SER A 520 26.35 2.26 -27.48
CA SER A 520 27.53 1.82 -28.23
C SER A 520 27.42 0.32 -28.57
N PRO A 521 27.84 -0.13 -29.77
CA PRO A 521 27.90 -1.55 -30.13
C PRO A 521 28.74 -2.40 -29.19
N ALA A 522 29.73 -1.81 -28.49
CA ALA A 522 30.60 -2.53 -27.55
C ALA A 522 29.95 -2.78 -26.17
N SER A 523 28.70 -2.33 -25.95
CA SER A 523 28.04 -2.32 -24.65
C SER A 523 26.76 -3.17 -24.62
N TYR A 524 26.85 -4.42 -25.11
CA TYR A 524 25.73 -5.38 -25.04
C TYR A 524 25.19 -5.59 -23.61
N LEU A 525 26.04 -5.34 -22.61
CA LEU A 525 25.72 -5.41 -21.18
C LEU A 525 24.95 -4.18 -20.64
N ASN A 526 24.69 -3.14 -21.45
CA ASN A 526 24.02 -1.91 -20.98
C ASN A 526 22.83 -1.53 -21.89
N ARG A 527 21.90 -2.47 -22.05
CA ARG A 527 20.66 -2.30 -22.82
C ARG A 527 19.74 -1.31 -22.09
N LYS A 528 19.28 -0.27 -22.78
CA LYS A 528 18.36 0.75 -22.25
C LYS A 528 16.98 0.65 -22.89
N TYR A 529 15.98 1.22 -22.21
CA TYR A 529 14.58 1.23 -22.64
C TYR A 529 14.03 2.66 -22.66
N ALA A 530 13.26 3.00 -23.70
CA ALA A 530 12.74 4.35 -23.88
C ALA A 530 11.45 4.37 -24.71
N LEU A 531 10.74 5.50 -24.64
CA LEU A 531 9.74 5.88 -25.64
C LEU A 531 10.40 6.78 -26.69
N LEU A 532 10.33 6.36 -27.95
CA LEU A 532 10.76 7.13 -29.12
C LEU A 532 9.56 7.86 -29.72
N ASP A 533 9.65 9.18 -29.81
CA ASP A 533 8.69 10.00 -30.56
C ASP A 533 9.05 9.97 -32.06
N MET A 534 8.20 9.37 -32.87
CA MET A 534 8.43 9.13 -34.30
C MET A 534 8.38 10.42 -35.13
N GLY A 535 7.75 11.48 -34.63
CA GLY A 535 7.68 12.77 -35.31
C GLY A 535 8.98 13.58 -35.16
N THR A 536 9.45 13.67 -33.92
CA THR A 536 10.58 14.50 -33.50
C THR A 536 11.91 13.75 -33.45
N GLY A 537 11.88 12.41 -33.38
CA GLY A 537 13.05 11.56 -33.15
C GLY A 537 13.59 11.62 -31.72
N ARG A 538 12.86 12.23 -30.78
CA ARG A 538 13.28 12.35 -29.38
C ARG A 538 13.11 11.01 -28.66
N ILE A 539 14.17 10.59 -27.98
CA ILE A 539 14.19 9.40 -27.11
C ILE A 539 13.95 9.87 -25.67
N ARG A 540 12.92 9.32 -25.02
CA ARG A 540 12.60 9.55 -23.61
C ARG A 540 12.87 8.27 -22.81
N PRO A 541 13.98 8.19 -22.04
CA PRO A 541 14.27 7.03 -21.22
C PRO A 541 13.09 6.67 -20.31
N LEU A 542 12.81 5.38 -20.18
CA LEU A 542 11.86 4.90 -19.18
C LEU A 542 12.50 5.04 -17.79
N VAL A 543 11.81 5.73 -16.89
CA VAL A 543 12.25 5.89 -15.51
C VAL A 543 11.36 5.00 -14.63
N CYS A 544 11.96 3.95 -14.06
CA CYS A 544 11.30 3.14 -13.05
C CYS A 544 11.13 3.97 -11.77
N ARG A 545 9.96 3.89 -11.12
CA ARG A 545 9.65 4.74 -9.94
C ARG A 545 10.57 4.46 -8.74
N ASP A 546 11.08 3.23 -8.62
CA ASP A 546 12.18 2.85 -7.72
C ASP A 546 13.51 2.88 -8.47
N LYS A 547 14.42 3.75 -8.06
CA LYS A 547 15.73 3.94 -8.71
C LYS A 547 16.72 2.79 -8.50
N GLU A 548 16.48 1.88 -7.56
CA GLU A 548 17.33 0.71 -7.32
C GLU A 548 16.56 -0.57 -7.69
N SER A 549 15.50 -0.96 -6.97
CA SER A 549 14.92 -2.30 -7.11
C SER A 549 14.28 -2.66 -8.47
N THR A 550 13.58 -1.74 -9.14
CA THR A 550 12.82 -2.08 -10.37
C THR A 550 13.67 -1.93 -11.61
N ALA A 551 14.57 -0.94 -11.63
CA ALA A 551 15.58 -0.82 -12.68
C ALA A 551 16.61 -1.96 -12.58
N GLU A 552 17.05 -2.32 -11.37
CA GLU A 552 17.88 -3.50 -11.13
C GLU A 552 17.13 -4.78 -11.47
N ARG A 553 15.85 -4.96 -11.08
CA ARG A 553 15.08 -6.16 -11.48
C ARG A 553 14.83 -6.24 -12.98
N LEU A 554 14.54 -5.14 -13.65
CA LEU A 554 14.40 -5.11 -15.12
C LEU A 554 15.75 -5.41 -15.78
N ASN A 555 16.85 -4.92 -15.22
CA ASN A 555 18.20 -5.22 -15.69
C ASN A 555 18.61 -6.67 -15.35
N GLU A 556 18.36 -7.21 -14.16
CA GLU A 556 18.57 -8.61 -13.76
C GLU A 556 17.74 -9.57 -14.60
N PHE A 557 16.48 -9.24 -14.87
CA PHE A 557 15.58 -9.98 -15.77
C PHE A 557 16.12 -10.01 -17.21
N LEU A 558 16.79 -8.94 -17.67
CA LEU A 558 17.25 -8.78 -19.06
C LEU A 558 18.76 -9.00 -19.27
N HIS A 559 19.52 -9.23 -18.19
CA HIS A 559 20.96 -9.50 -18.20
C HIS A 559 21.33 -10.91 -17.73
N LYS A 560 20.35 -11.79 -17.49
CA LYS A 560 20.60 -13.19 -17.08
C LYS A 560 21.50 -13.96 -18.06
N ASP A 561 21.58 -13.56 -19.33
CA ASP A 561 22.64 -14.00 -20.22
C ASP A 561 22.87 -13.03 -21.39
N SER A 562 24.12 -12.84 -21.81
CA SER A 562 24.48 -11.94 -22.94
C SER A 562 24.01 -12.45 -24.32
N HIS A 563 23.41 -13.64 -24.34
CA HIS A 563 22.90 -14.37 -25.52
C HIS A 563 21.37 -14.43 -25.59
N ASP A 564 20.68 -13.92 -24.57
CA ASP A 564 19.23 -14.05 -24.45
C ASP A 564 18.48 -12.93 -25.20
N GLU A 565 17.40 -13.32 -25.87
CA GLU A 565 16.71 -12.47 -26.83
C GLU A 565 15.45 -11.84 -26.23
N LEU A 566 15.35 -10.50 -26.32
CA LEU A 566 14.21 -9.75 -25.80
C LEU A 566 13.12 -9.58 -26.86
N HIS A 567 11.90 -9.79 -26.42
CA HIS A 567 10.68 -9.68 -27.21
C HIS A 567 9.70 -8.75 -26.50
N ALA A 568 8.82 -8.11 -27.26
CA ALA A 568 7.79 -7.27 -26.68
C ALA A 568 6.55 -7.18 -27.58
N SER A 569 5.38 -6.99 -26.95
CA SER A 569 4.10 -6.78 -27.60
C SER A 569 3.31 -5.74 -26.81
N ALA A 570 2.52 -4.91 -27.50
CA ALA A 570 1.78 -3.80 -26.89
C ALA A 570 0.28 -3.89 -27.18
N ASP A 571 -0.52 -3.30 -26.31
CA ASP A 571 -1.92 -3.01 -26.58
C ASP A 571 -2.05 -1.97 -27.72
N HIS A 572 -3.27 -1.72 -28.18
CA HIS A 572 -3.46 -0.90 -29.39
C HIS A 572 -3.05 0.56 -29.19
N ASN A 573 -3.07 1.06 -27.95
CA ASN A 573 -2.75 2.45 -27.63
C ASN A 573 -1.30 2.65 -27.16
N LEU A 574 -0.52 1.58 -26.98
CA LEU A 574 0.79 1.62 -26.33
C LEU A 574 0.69 2.18 -24.89
N GLN A 575 -0.32 1.72 -24.16
CA GLN A 575 -0.53 1.96 -22.73
C GLN A 575 -0.06 0.78 -21.89
N HIS A 576 -0.19 -0.44 -22.40
CA HIS A 576 0.20 -1.67 -21.74
C HIS A 576 1.14 -2.46 -22.65
N LEU A 577 2.27 -2.89 -22.11
CA LEU A 577 3.30 -3.64 -22.83
C LEU A 577 3.57 -4.95 -22.12
N VAL A 578 3.68 -6.07 -22.85
CA VAL A 578 4.28 -7.31 -22.35
C VAL A 578 5.66 -7.48 -22.96
N MET A 579 6.68 -7.78 -22.14
CA MET A 579 8.07 -8.04 -22.55
C MET A 579 8.50 -9.41 -22.07
N TRP A 580 9.28 -10.15 -22.83
CA TRP A 580 9.79 -11.45 -22.41
C TRP A 580 11.10 -11.83 -23.05
N VAL A 581 11.77 -12.80 -22.44
CA VAL A 581 13.09 -13.26 -22.87
C VAL A 581 13.03 -14.75 -23.21
N THR A 582 13.54 -15.14 -24.37
CA THR A 582 13.77 -16.55 -24.71
C THR A 582 15.07 -17.02 -24.06
N THR A 583 14.97 -17.86 -23.01
CA THR A 583 16.15 -18.44 -22.35
C THR A 583 16.49 -19.80 -22.97
N THR A 584 17.76 -20.19 -22.92
CA THR A 584 18.22 -21.54 -23.35
C THR A 584 18.01 -22.62 -22.27
N PHE A 585 17.45 -22.26 -21.11
CA PHE A 585 17.29 -23.16 -19.97
C PHE A 585 15.89 -23.77 -19.88
N SER A 586 15.83 -25.01 -19.39
CA SER A 586 14.63 -25.85 -19.21
C SER A 586 13.57 -25.32 -18.21
N ASN A 587 13.78 -24.14 -17.64
CA ASN A 587 13.00 -23.62 -16.49
C ASN A 587 12.03 -22.48 -16.84
N GLY A 588 11.88 -22.18 -18.13
CA GLY A 588 10.78 -21.38 -18.66
C GLY A 588 11.04 -19.89 -18.82
N TYR A 589 10.07 -19.22 -19.44
CA TYR A 589 10.10 -17.79 -19.75
C TYR A 589 9.81 -16.95 -18.52
N GLU A 590 10.38 -15.75 -18.44
CA GLU A 590 9.92 -14.71 -17.53
C GLU A 590 9.31 -13.58 -18.40
N TYR A 591 8.24 -12.91 -17.95
CA TYR A 591 7.62 -11.79 -18.69
C TYR A 591 7.21 -10.62 -17.80
N VAL A 592 7.39 -9.40 -18.30
CA VAL A 592 7.08 -8.14 -17.60
C VAL A 592 5.92 -7.43 -18.27
N THR A 593 4.98 -6.90 -17.48
CA THR A 593 3.92 -6.01 -17.97
C THR A 593 4.21 -4.57 -17.54
N LEU A 594 4.29 -3.62 -18.48
CA LEU A 594 4.53 -2.20 -18.19
C LEU A 594 3.28 -1.37 -18.49
N ASP A 595 2.88 -0.54 -17.53
CA ASP A 595 1.96 0.58 -17.77
C ASP A 595 2.76 1.81 -18.22
N LEU A 596 2.39 2.42 -19.34
CA LEU A 596 3.05 3.60 -19.91
C LEU A 596 2.26 4.88 -19.56
N PRO A 597 2.92 6.04 -19.36
CA PRO A 597 4.34 6.34 -19.60
C PRO A 597 5.25 6.05 -18.40
N HIS A 598 4.71 5.62 -17.27
CA HIS A 598 5.43 5.37 -16.03
C HIS A 598 5.57 3.87 -15.81
N ALA A 599 6.66 3.27 -16.29
CA ALA A 599 6.98 1.85 -16.18
C ALA A 599 6.75 1.35 -14.75
N LEU A 600 5.59 0.73 -14.53
CA LEU A 600 5.23 0.09 -13.28
C LEU A 600 5.08 -1.39 -13.57
N PHE A 601 5.65 -2.18 -12.65
CA PHE A 601 5.57 -3.63 -12.50
C PHE A 601 6.57 -4.47 -13.31
N VAL A 602 7.34 -5.29 -12.57
CA VAL A 602 8.08 -6.45 -13.07
C VAL A 602 7.37 -7.66 -12.48
N ASN A 603 6.82 -8.51 -13.34
CA ASN A 603 6.36 -9.83 -12.93
C ASN A 603 7.30 -10.89 -13.51
N THR A 604 7.30 -12.06 -12.91
CA THR A 604 7.93 -13.24 -13.46
C THR A 604 6.91 -14.37 -13.34
N CYS A 605 6.54 -14.98 -14.45
CA CYS A 605 5.71 -16.17 -14.47
C CYS A 605 6.47 -17.21 -15.29
N GLN A 606 6.93 -18.27 -14.63
CA GLN A 606 7.68 -19.34 -15.27
C GLN A 606 6.75 -20.21 -16.10
N HIS A 607 7.00 -20.32 -17.41
CA HIS A 607 6.33 -21.29 -18.26
C HIS A 607 7.30 -22.11 -19.11
N LYS A 608 7.12 -23.43 -19.14
CA LYS A 608 8.08 -24.43 -19.64
C LYS A 608 8.28 -24.50 -21.17
N THR A 609 7.70 -23.61 -21.96
CA THR A 609 7.58 -23.81 -23.41
C THR A 609 7.80 -22.52 -24.21
N PHE A 610 8.29 -22.69 -25.45
CA PHE A 610 8.78 -21.64 -26.33
C PHE A 610 7.70 -21.05 -27.24
N GLY A 611 7.44 -19.73 -27.15
CA GLY A 611 6.56 -19.03 -28.11
C GLY A 611 6.24 -17.56 -27.80
N PRO A 612 5.49 -16.86 -28.68
CA PRO A 612 5.12 -15.46 -28.49
C PRO A 612 4.18 -15.26 -27.30
N MET A 613 4.25 -14.07 -26.69
CA MET A 613 3.17 -13.55 -25.84
C MET A 613 2.51 -12.35 -26.50
N GLN A 614 1.18 -12.36 -26.47
CA GLN A 614 0.36 -11.28 -27.00
C GLN A 614 -0.50 -10.68 -25.91
N ILE A 615 -0.80 -9.40 -26.03
CA ILE A 615 -1.68 -8.69 -25.10
C ILE A 615 -2.99 -8.35 -25.79
N SER A 616 -4.09 -8.39 -25.05
CA SER A 616 -5.41 -8.02 -25.55
C SER A 616 -5.48 -6.53 -25.92
N SER A 617 -6.48 -6.18 -26.73
CA SER A 617 -6.63 -4.83 -27.25
C SER A 617 -6.82 -3.76 -26.15
N ASP A 618 -7.39 -4.17 -25.03
CA ASP A 618 -7.65 -3.38 -23.82
C ASP A 618 -6.51 -3.43 -22.79
N GLY A 619 -5.52 -4.32 -22.96
CA GLY A 619 -4.42 -4.50 -22.02
C GLY A 619 -4.72 -5.44 -20.84
N GLU A 620 -5.94 -5.97 -20.75
CA GLU A 620 -6.40 -6.76 -19.58
C GLU A 620 -5.84 -8.19 -19.54
N PHE A 621 -5.60 -8.80 -20.70
CA PHE A 621 -5.20 -10.20 -20.83
C PHE A 621 -3.87 -10.36 -21.57
N VAL A 622 -3.02 -11.26 -21.05
CA VAL A 622 -1.85 -11.79 -21.74
C VAL A 622 -2.14 -13.22 -22.20
N PHE A 623 -1.92 -13.47 -23.49
CA PHE A 623 -2.09 -14.76 -24.17
C PHE A 623 -0.72 -15.36 -24.44
N SER A 624 -0.49 -16.60 -23.99
CA SER A 624 0.75 -17.33 -24.28
C SER A 624 0.56 -18.38 -25.37
N ALA A 625 1.66 -18.73 -26.03
CA ALA A 625 1.77 -19.88 -26.92
C ALA A 625 1.63 -21.24 -26.22
N ASP A 626 1.20 -21.30 -24.95
CA ASP A 626 1.03 -22.53 -24.18
C ASP A 626 -0.35 -22.67 -23.57
N GLY A 627 -1.30 -21.90 -24.08
CA GLY A 627 -2.67 -22.00 -23.64
C GLY A 627 -2.93 -21.17 -22.39
N ASN A 628 -1.95 -20.42 -21.88
CA ASN A 628 -2.14 -19.63 -20.67
C ASN A 628 -2.79 -18.29 -21.02
N LEU A 629 -3.88 -18.04 -20.31
CA LEU A 629 -4.56 -16.76 -20.28
C LEU A 629 -4.36 -16.14 -18.90
N ILE A 630 -3.77 -14.96 -18.88
CA ILE A 630 -3.34 -14.31 -17.65
C ILE A 630 -4.01 -12.93 -17.57
N GLN A 631 -4.74 -12.69 -16.48
CA GLN A 631 -5.39 -11.41 -16.19
C GLN A 631 -4.85 -10.85 -14.89
N LYS A 632 -4.42 -9.58 -14.87
CA LYS A 632 -3.91 -8.90 -13.66
C LYS A 632 -3.03 -9.81 -12.80
N GLN A 633 -2.01 -10.39 -13.42
CA GLN A 633 -0.98 -11.21 -12.77
C GLN A 633 -1.44 -12.60 -12.30
N LYS A 634 -2.67 -13.02 -12.60
CA LYS A 634 -3.18 -14.34 -12.25
C LYS A 634 -3.48 -15.15 -13.50
N LEU A 635 -2.98 -16.38 -13.54
CA LEU A 635 -3.45 -17.37 -14.50
C LEU A 635 -4.96 -17.57 -14.26
N VAL A 636 -5.79 -17.12 -15.20
CA VAL A 636 -7.25 -17.25 -15.10
C VAL A 636 -7.75 -18.47 -15.86
N LYS A 637 -7.02 -18.91 -16.89
CA LYS A 637 -7.34 -20.11 -17.65
C LYS A 637 -6.08 -20.70 -18.28
N GLN A 638 -6.02 -22.03 -18.30
CA GLN A 638 -5.05 -22.77 -19.10
C GLN A 638 -5.82 -23.67 -20.08
N LEU A 639 -5.48 -23.61 -21.37
CA LEU A 639 -6.02 -24.43 -22.44
C LEU A 639 -4.91 -25.36 -22.95
N GLN A 640 -4.92 -26.62 -22.50
CA GLN A 640 -3.87 -27.59 -22.83
C GLN A 640 -3.69 -27.74 -24.35
N ASP A 641 -2.44 -28.01 -24.76
CA ASP A 641 -2.02 -28.24 -26.15
C ASP A 641 -2.41 -27.13 -27.15
N SER A 642 -2.64 -25.91 -26.67
CA SER A 642 -3.17 -24.82 -27.47
C SER A 642 -2.26 -23.61 -27.48
N TRP A 643 -2.17 -22.93 -28.62
CA TRP A 643 -1.51 -21.63 -28.75
C TRP A 643 -2.58 -20.55 -28.71
N LEU A 644 -2.42 -19.53 -27.88
CA LEU A 644 -3.38 -18.42 -27.79
C LEU A 644 -2.86 -17.19 -28.52
N TYR A 645 -3.73 -16.58 -29.31
CA TYR A 645 -3.47 -15.35 -30.06
C TYR A 645 -4.58 -14.34 -29.79
N CYS A 646 -4.22 -13.07 -29.62
CA CYS A 646 -5.21 -12.02 -29.51
C CYS A 646 -5.89 -11.80 -30.87
N VAL A 647 -7.17 -11.42 -30.83
CA VAL A 647 -7.82 -10.83 -32.00
C VAL A 647 -7.74 -9.32 -31.87
N HIS A 648 -6.99 -8.69 -32.79
CA HIS A 648 -6.85 -7.24 -32.82
C HIS A 648 -8.20 -6.56 -33.00
N ASP A 649 -8.40 -5.48 -32.25
CA ASP A 649 -9.65 -4.74 -32.13
C ASP A 649 -10.85 -5.60 -31.65
N GLY A 650 -10.67 -6.81 -31.12
CA GLY A 650 -11.74 -7.71 -30.64
C GLY A 650 -11.75 -7.94 -29.12
N SER A 651 -12.92 -8.30 -28.56
CA SER A 651 -13.07 -8.78 -27.17
C SER A 651 -13.01 -10.33 -27.05
N PHE A 652 -12.30 -10.95 -27.98
CA PHE A 652 -12.19 -12.39 -28.12
C PHE A 652 -10.78 -12.76 -28.57
N PHE A 653 -10.43 -14.03 -28.47
CA PHE A 653 -9.11 -14.54 -28.79
C PHE A 653 -9.21 -15.82 -29.62
N VAL A 654 -8.11 -16.15 -30.28
CA VAL A 654 -7.95 -17.38 -31.04
C VAL A 654 -7.20 -18.40 -30.19
N GLN A 655 -7.80 -19.57 -30.00
CA GLN A 655 -7.13 -20.77 -29.51
C GLN A 655 -6.83 -21.65 -30.72
N TRP A 656 -5.57 -21.92 -31.00
CA TRP A 656 -5.16 -22.83 -32.06
C TRP A 656 -4.63 -24.11 -31.43
N ASP A 657 -5.32 -25.24 -31.59
CA ASP A 657 -4.82 -26.56 -31.18
C ASP A 657 -4.08 -27.25 -32.35
N LYS A 658 -3.83 -28.56 -32.28
CA LYS A 658 -3.14 -29.30 -33.35
C LYS A 658 -3.90 -29.41 -34.68
N LYS A 659 -5.24 -29.46 -34.64
CA LYS A 659 -6.12 -29.77 -35.78
C LYS A 659 -7.20 -28.71 -36.05
N ASP A 660 -7.48 -27.89 -35.07
CA ASP A 660 -8.63 -27.01 -35.01
C ASP A 660 -8.24 -25.65 -34.44
N ILE A 661 -9.00 -24.66 -34.85
CA ILE A 661 -8.93 -23.29 -34.39
C ILE A 661 -10.28 -22.95 -33.78
N PHE A 662 -10.25 -22.44 -32.56
CA PHE A 662 -11.39 -21.96 -31.83
C PHE A 662 -11.30 -20.44 -31.67
N VAL A 663 -12.42 -19.77 -31.90
CA VAL A 663 -12.58 -18.36 -31.52
C VAL A 663 -13.36 -18.35 -30.21
N ARG A 664 -12.80 -17.70 -29.18
CA ARG A 664 -13.36 -17.70 -27.83
C ARG A 664 -13.52 -16.30 -27.27
N GLU A 665 -14.58 -16.08 -26.52
CA GLU A 665 -14.81 -14.80 -25.85
C GLU A 665 -13.85 -14.65 -24.65
N SER A 666 -13.27 -13.46 -24.46
CA SER A 666 -12.13 -13.26 -23.55
C SER A 666 -12.46 -13.32 -22.06
N TYR A 667 -13.71 -13.11 -21.64
CA TYR A 667 -14.09 -13.04 -20.22
C TYR A 667 -14.83 -14.30 -19.72
N SER A 668 -15.68 -14.87 -20.56
CA SER A 668 -16.46 -16.09 -20.33
C SER A 668 -15.74 -17.35 -20.81
N PHE A 669 -14.73 -17.21 -21.68
CA PHE A 669 -14.00 -18.30 -22.34
C PHE A 669 -14.88 -19.19 -23.22
N SER A 670 -16.12 -18.77 -23.46
CA SER A 670 -17.08 -19.50 -24.26
C SER A 670 -16.59 -19.61 -25.70
N GLN A 671 -16.78 -20.79 -26.29
CA GLN A 671 -16.48 -20.99 -27.70
C GLN A 671 -17.53 -20.28 -28.53
N ILE A 672 -17.07 -19.38 -29.39
CA ILE A 672 -17.90 -18.70 -30.37
C ILE A 672 -17.91 -19.49 -31.67
N ARG A 673 -16.74 -19.98 -32.09
CA ARG A 673 -16.57 -20.71 -33.34
C ARG A 673 -15.48 -21.77 -33.24
N LYS A 674 -15.61 -22.81 -34.04
CA LYS A 674 -14.58 -23.82 -34.32
C LYS A 674 -14.44 -23.98 -35.83
N PHE A 675 -13.21 -24.13 -36.34
CA PHE A 675 -12.93 -24.53 -37.71
C PHE A 675 -11.56 -25.22 -37.84
N ALA A 676 -11.38 -26.05 -38.87
CA ALA A 676 -10.11 -26.74 -39.11
C ALA A 676 -8.97 -25.77 -39.49
N THR A 677 -7.77 -26.05 -38.96
CA THR A 677 -6.52 -25.38 -39.36
C THR A 677 -6.17 -25.70 -40.83
N PRO A 678 -5.48 -24.81 -41.59
CA PRO A 678 -5.13 -25.11 -42.98
C PRO A 678 -4.00 -26.16 -43.10
N PHE A 679 -3.26 -26.38 -42.01
CA PHE A 679 -2.20 -27.37 -41.89
C PHE A 679 -2.04 -27.77 -40.41
N GLN A 680 -1.61 -29.00 -40.14
CA GLN A 680 -1.38 -29.47 -38.77
C GLN A 680 -0.28 -28.63 -38.10
N ARG A 681 -0.56 -28.14 -36.89
CA ARG A 681 0.42 -27.38 -36.12
C ARG A 681 1.52 -28.32 -35.65
N GLU A 682 2.73 -28.14 -36.17
CA GLU A 682 3.93 -28.83 -35.67
C GLU A 682 4.42 -28.11 -34.40
N ASP A 683 4.51 -28.85 -33.29
CA ASP A 683 5.00 -28.33 -32.00
C ASP A 683 6.54 -28.22 -31.96
N ASN A 684 7.25 -28.74 -32.98
CA ASN A 684 8.71 -28.78 -33.01
C ASN A 684 9.33 -27.37 -33.12
N HIS A 685 10.10 -27.04 -32.10
CA HIS A 685 10.77 -25.75 -31.87
C HIS A 685 11.93 -25.51 -32.85
N LEU A 686 11.64 -24.95 -34.02
CA LEU A 686 12.67 -24.36 -34.87
C LEU A 686 12.88 -22.88 -34.49
N TYR A 687 13.44 -22.60 -33.32
CA TYR A 687 14.13 -21.33 -33.10
C TYR A 687 15.52 -21.43 -33.75
N ALA A 688 15.58 -21.33 -35.08
CA ALA A 688 16.87 -21.21 -35.76
C ALA A 688 17.43 -19.79 -35.55
N ARG A 689 18.65 -19.71 -34.99
CA ARG A 689 19.39 -18.45 -34.81
C ARG A 689 20.11 -18.08 -36.11
N ASP A 690 19.57 -17.10 -36.86
CA ASP A 690 20.22 -16.51 -38.05
C ASP A 690 20.24 -14.96 -37.95
N GLY A 691 21.14 -14.40 -37.12
CA GLY A 691 21.31 -12.94 -37.01
C GLY A 691 20.10 -12.21 -36.38
N ILE A 692 19.72 -11.03 -36.91
CA ILE A 692 18.54 -10.25 -36.45
C ILE A 692 17.22 -10.88 -36.95
N PHE A 693 17.28 -11.81 -37.90
CA PHE A 693 16.13 -12.38 -38.57
C PHE A 693 15.77 -13.76 -38.01
N ARG A 694 14.64 -13.80 -37.31
CA ARG A 694 14.10 -15.02 -36.70
C ARG A 694 12.95 -15.58 -37.52
N TYR A 695 12.46 -16.76 -37.19
CA TYR A 695 11.11 -17.10 -37.63
C TYR A 695 10.11 -16.12 -37.00
N PRO A 696 9.06 -15.69 -37.73
CA PRO A 696 8.11 -14.72 -37.21
C PRO A 696 7.43 -15.25 -35.96
N GLU A 697 7.59 -14.51 -34.87
CA GLU A 697 7.04 -14.83 -33.55
C GLU A 697 5.51 -14.86 -33.59
N ASN A 698 4.90 -13.91 -34.33
CA ASN A 698 3.47 -13.91 -34.59
C ASN A 698 3.18 -14.72 -35.84
N ARG A 699 2.80 -16.00 -35.72
CA ARG A 699 2.36 -16.80 -36.88
C ARG A 699 0.91 -16.55 -37.27
N VAL A 700 0.13 -16.02 -36.35
CA VAL A 700 -1.29 -15.73 -36.53
C VAL A 700 -1.52 -14.24 -36.39
N VAL A 701 -2.22 -13.67 -37.37
CA VAL A 701 -2.77 -12.32 -37.32
C VAL A 701 -4.28 -12.44 -37.48
N ALA A 702 -5.01 -12.09 -36.42
CA ALA A 702 -6.46 -12.07 -36.43
C ALA A 702 -6.96 -10.66 -36.15
N SER A 703 -7.96 -10.20 -36.89
CA SER A 703 -8.54 -8.86 -36.76
C SER A 703 -10.05 -8.94 -36.79
N ALA A 704 -10.67 -8.40 -35.74
CA ALA A 704 -12.12 -8.24 -35.66
C ALA A 704 -12.59 -7.19 -36.68
N LEU A 705 -11.82 -6.11 -36.86
CA LEU A 705 -12.10 -5.04 -37.82
C LEU A 705 -12.27 -5.55 -39.26
N THR A 706 -11.47 -6.54 -39.64
CA THR A 706 -11.53 -7.10 -40.99
C THR A 706 -12.28 -8.41 -41.06
N ASN A 707 -12.69 -8.95 -39.91
CA ASN A 707 -13.18 -10.31 -39.76
C ASN A 707 -12.27 -11.34 -40.45
N ARG A 708 -10.94 -11.18 -40.33
CA ARG A 708 -9.96 -12.08 -40.95
C ARG A 708 -9.05 -12.70 -39.93
N ILE A 709 -8.72 -13.97 -40.18
CA ILE A 709 -7.57 -14.64 -39.58
C ILE A 709 -6.61 -15.00 -40.71
N SER A 710 -5.33 -14.72 -40.51
CA SER A 710 -4.24 -15.10 -41.40
C SER A 710 -3.19 -15.89 -40.62
N ILE A 711 -2.73 -16.99 -41.19
CA ILE A 711 -1.78 -17.92 -40.58
C ILE A 711 -0.65 -18.18 -41.55
N LEU A 712 0.59 -18.01 -41.10
CA LEU A 712 1.78 -18.33 -41.88
C LEU A 712 2.24 -19.76 -41.60
N ASP A 713 2.27 -20.56 -42.65
CA ASP A 713 3.00 -21.84 -42.67
C ASP A 713 4.48 -21.57 -43.01
N LEU A 714 5.36 -21.88 -42.07
CA LEU A 714 6.81 -21.71 -42.23
C LEU A 714 7.45 -22.77 -43.12
N LYS A 715 6.84 -23.95 -43.23
CA LYS A 715 7.35 -25.07 -44.02
C LYS A 715 7.16 -24.82 -45.51
N THR A 716 5.96 -24.36 -45.87
CA THR A 716 5.63 -24.05 -47.26
C THR A 716 5.86 -22.59 -47.61
N ASN A 717 6.11 -21.74 -46.61
CA ASN A 717 6.22 -20.29 -46.73
C ASN A 717 4.96 -19.67 -47.36
N THR A 718 3.79 -20.10 -46.88
CA THR A 718 2.46 -19.74 -47.40
C THR A 718 1.64 -19.06 -46.32
N VAL A 719 1.03 -17.91 -46.64
CA VAL A 719 0.03 -17.28 -45.77
C VAL A 719 -1.35 -17.77 -46.18
N TYR A 720 -2.08 -18.35 -45.24
CA TYR A 720 -3.45 -18.77 -45.39
C TYR A 720 -4.36 -17.75 -44.74
N THR A 721 -5.39 -17.28 -45.43
CA THR A 721 -6.35 -16.29 -44.90
C THR A 721 -7.77 -16.79 -45.07
N ARG A 722 -8.62 -16.60 -44.05
CA ARG A 722 -10.06 -16.90 -44.12
C ARG A 722 -10.89 -15.93 -43.27
N PRO A 723 -12.22 -15.90 -43.44
CA PRO A 723 -13.11 -15.24 -42.50
C PRO A 723 -12.98 -15.83 -41.09
N LEU A 724 -12.79 -14.97 -40.08
CA LEU A 724 -12.68 -15.37 -38.68
C LEU A 724 -14.04 -15.84 -38.14
N LEU A 725 -15.12 -15.17 -38.53
CA LEU A 725 -16.50 -15.42 -38.12
C LEU A 725 -17.42 -15.52 -39.36
N PRO A 726 -18.48 -16.33 -39.34
CA PRO A 726 -19.51 -16.31 -40.39
C PRO A 726 -20.13 -14.91 -40.47
N PRO A 727 -20.60 -14.45 -41.64
CA PRO A 727 -21.26 -13.14 -41.79
C PRO A 727 -22.39 -12.92 -40.76
N ALA A 728 -23.19 -13.96 -40.50
CA ALA A 728 -24.26 -13.93 -39.51
C ALA A 728 -23.78 -13.71 -38.05
N ILE A 729 -22.53 -14.07 -37.72
CA ILE A 729 -21.92 -13.93 -36.38
C ILE A 729 -20.93 -12.74 -36.33
N ALA A 730 -20.37 -12.33 -37.47
CA ALA A 730 -19.48 -11.17 -37.59
C ALA A 730 -20.16 -9.88 -37.15
N GLY A 731 -21.49 -9.77 -37.34
CA GLY A 731 -22.30 -8.70 -36.76
C GLY A 731 -22.73 -8.88 -35.30
N ARG A 732 -22.39 -10.00 -34.68
CA ARG A 732 -22.74 -10.35 -33.28
C ARG A 732 -21.58 -10.16 -32.31
N LEU A 733 -20.35 -9.93 -32.79
CA LEU A 733 -19.15 -9.91 -31.95
C LEU A 733 -18.53 -8.54 -31.82
N LYS A 734 -18.44 -8.11 -30.57
CA LYS A 734 -18.01 -6.79 -30.14
C LYS A 734 -16.53 -6.58 -30.47
N ALA A 735 -16.23 -5.51 -31.18
CA ALA A 735 -14.89 -4.95 -31.15
C ALA A 735 -14.62 -4.45 -29.71
N GLY A 736 -13.54 -4.94 -29.10
CA GLY A 736 -13.12 -4.52 -27.78
C GLY A 736 -12.33 -3.23 -27.87
N GLY A 737 -12.81 -2.17 -27.22
CA GLY A 737 -12.08 -0.92 -27.06
C GLY A 737 -12.14 -0.45 -25.61
N ASN A 738 -11.01 0.02 -25.09
CA ASN A 738 -10.98 0.80 -23.85
C ASN A 738 -11.94 2.00 -23.97
N SER A 739 -12.64 2.28 -22.87
CA SER A 739 -13.52 3.44 -22.78
C SER A 739 -12.69 4.72 -22.91
N THR A 740 -12.93 5.49 -23.97
CA THR A 740 -12.34 6.84 -24.06
C THR A 740 -13.12 7.73 -23.10
N ILE A 741 -12.44 8.38 -22.16
CA ILE A 741 -13.08 9.34 -21.26
C ILE A 741 -13.36 10.63 -22.03
N LEU A 742 -14.63 11.02 -22.10
CA LEU A 742 -15.10 12.27 -22.69
C LEU A 742 -15.60 13.18 -21.59
N LEU A 743 -15.37 14.49 -21.71
CA LEU A 743 -15.96 15.47 -20.81
C LEU A 743 -17.24 16.03 -21.44
N ALA A 744 -18.34 16.07 -20.69
CA ALA A 744 -19.55 16.74 -21.14
C ALA A 744 -19.27 18.21 -21.53
N GLY A 745 -19.86 18.68 -22.63
CA GLY A 745 -19.61 20.00 -23.20
C GLY A 745 -18.34 20.10 -24.07
N THR A 746 -17.63 19.00 -24.32
CA THR A 746 -16.46 18.99 -25.21
C THR A 746 -16.75 18.30 -26.54
N GLN A 747 -16.01 18.70 -27.58
CA GLN A 747 -16.04 18.01 -28.86
C GLN A 747 -15.08 16.81 -28.83
N TRP A 748 -15.64 15.63 -29.00
CA TRP A 748 -14.89 14.40 -29.20
C TRP A 748 -14.83 14.05 -30.67
N THR A 749 -13.66 13.63 -31.14
CA THR A 749 -13.49 13.03 -32.46
C THR A 749 -12.77 11.70 -32.34
N TYR A 750 -13.18 10.74 -33.17
CA TYR A 750 -12.61 9.41 -33.22
C TYR A 750 -12.55 8.91 -34.65
N ASP A 751 -11.34 8.87 -35.20
CA ASP A 751 -11.12 8.31 -36.51
C ASP A 751 -11.09 6.78 -36.44
N LEU A 752 -12.01 6.14 -37.15
CA LEU A 752 -12.08 4.70 -37.34
C LEU A 752 -10.86 4.17 -38.10
N MET A 753 -10.10 5.05 -38.76
CA MET A 753 -8.92 4.75 -39.58
C MET A 753 -9.24 3.74 -40.69
N LEU A 754 -10.36 3.95 -41.38
CA LEU A 754 -10.89 2.99 -42.35
C LEU A 754 -9.94 2.78 -43.53
N PRO A 755 -9.76 1.53 -44.00
CA PRO A 755 -9.04 1.26 -45.22
C PRO A 755 -9.64 1.94 -46.46
N LYS A 756 -8.78 2.30 -47.42
CA LYS A 756 -9.23 2.88 -48.69
C LYS A 756 -10.25 1.94 -49.36
N GLY A 757 -11.44 2.46 -49.65
CA GLY A 757 -12.57 1.71 -50.22
C GLY A 757 -13.49 1.07 -49.18
N PHE A 758 -13.21 1.22 -47.89
CA PHE A 758 -14.12 0.80 -46.83
C PHE A 758 -15.01 1.98 -46.49
N THR A 759 -16.26 1.70 -46.21
CA THR A 759 -17.22 2.66 -45.72
C THR A 759 -17.62 2.26 -44.31
N ALA A 760 -18.10 3.23 -43.54
CA ALA A 760 -18.68 2.96 -42.25
C ALA A 760 -20.05 3.61 -42.17
N LYS A 761 -20.94 2.97 -41.44
CA LYS A 761 -22.29 3.40 -41.15
C LYS A 761 -22.49 3.34 -39.65
N LEU A 762 -22.98 4.43 -39.07
CA LEU A 762 -23.40 4.47 -37.68
C LEU A 762 -24.68 3.66 -37.55
N GLU A 763 -24.65 2.59 -36.76
CA GLU A 763 -25.81 1.72 -36.55
C GLU A 763 -26.54 2.06 -35.25
N ASP A 764 -25.79 2.39 -34.21
CA ASP A 764 -26.34 2.84 -32.92
C ASP A 764 -25.33 3.77 -32.24
N ALA A 765 -25.81 4.85 -31.64
CA ALA A 765 -24.96 5.81 -30.93
C ALA A 765 -25.80 6.73 -30.05
N PRO A 766 -25.19 7.37 -29.04
CA PRO A 766 -25.79 8.50 -28.35
C PRO A 766 -26.23 9.61 -29.30
N GLU A 767 -27.25 10.35 -28.87
CA GLU A 767 -27.78 11.46 -29.64
C GLU A 767 -26.70 12.54 -29.91
N GLY A 768 -26.63 13.01 -31.15
CA GLY A 768 -25.62 13.99 -31.59
C GLY A 768 -24.27 13.40 -32.00
N VAL A 769 -24.05 12.08 -31.86
CA VAL A 769 -22.91 11.43 -32.51
C VAL A 769 -23.16 11.36 -34.01
N THR A 770 -22.20 11.86 -34.78
CA THR A 770 -22.23 11.84 -36.24
C THR A 770 -21.02 11.09 -36.78
N LEU A 771 -21.19 10.43 -37.91
CA LEU A 771 -20.11 9.76 -38.64
C LEU A 771 -19.93 10.45 -39.98
N ASN A 772 -18.76 11.08 -40.19
CA ASN A 772 -18.40 11.67 -41.48
C ASN A 772 -17.19 10.93 -42.06
N GLY A 773 -17.43 10.13 -43.09
CA GLY A 773 -16.42 9.25 -43.68
C GLY A 773 -15.94 8.20 -42.67
N SER A 774 -14.71 8.37 -42.15
CA SER A 774 -14.15 7.52 -41.11
C SER A 774 -14.18 8.16 -39.72
N VAL A 775 -14.57 9.43 -39.59
CA VAL A 775 -14.43 10.17 -38.32
C VAL A 775 -15.78 10.26 -37.63
N LEU A 776 -15.88 9.63 -36.46
CA LEU A 776 -16.94 9.91 -35.51
C LEU A 776 -16.68 11.25 -34.86
N THR A 777 -17.71 12.08 -34.78
CA THR A 777 -17.68 13.35 -34.06
C THR A 777 -18.86 13.42 -33.12
N TRP A 778 -18.62 13.84 -31.89
CA TRP A 778 -19.67 14.08 -30.91
C TRP A 778 -19.39 15.39 -30.18
N ASN A 779 -20.27 16.36 -30.35
CA ASN A 779 -20.34 17.50 -29.44
C ASN A 779 -21.12 17.03 -28.21
N VAL A 780 -20.41 16.48 -27.23
CA VAL A 780 -21.04 15.84 -26.07
C VAL A 780 -21.88 16.90 -25.36
N PRO A 781 -23.22 16.76 -25.26
CA PRO A 781 -24.05 17.75 -24.61
C PRO A 781 -23.60 18.00 -23.17
N ALA A 782 -23.67 19.25 -22.69
CA ALA A 782 -23.29 19.58 -21.31
C ALA A 782 -24.16 18.85 -20.25
N GLY A 783 -25.36 18.42 -20.65
CA GLY A 783 -26.29 17.62 -19.83
C GLY A 783 -26.28 16.12 -20.14
N GLU A 784 -25.36 15.62 -20.98
CA GLU A 784 -25.28 14.20 -21.32
C GLU A 784 -25.05 13.35 -20.04
N PRO A 785 -25.80 12.26 -19.83
CA PRO A 785 -25.62 11.40 -18.66
C PRO A 785 -24.18 10.88 -18.50
N LYS A 786 -23.71 10.86 -17.26
CA LYS A 786 -22.35 10.43 -16.88
C LYS A 786 -22.25 8.92 -16.75
N ASP A 787 -22.25 8.23 -17.88
CA ASP A 787 -22.22 6.78 -17.99
C ASP A 787 -21.38 6.33 -19.20
N VAL A 788 -21.18 5.01 -19.32
CA VAL A 788 -20.53 4.42 -20.50
C VAL A 788 -21.54 4.37 -21.62
N LYS A 789 -21.21 5.06 -22.71
CA LYS A 789 -21.92 4.97 -23.97
C LYS A 789 -21.25 3.99 -24.91
N GLU A 790 -22.06 3.26 -25.65
CA GLU A 790 -21.62 2.41 -26.73
C GLU A 790 -22.01 3.05 -28.07
N ILE A 791 -21.05 3.15 -28.97
CA ILE A 791 -21.25 3.59 -30.34
C ILE A 791 -20.98 2.38 -31.23
N LEU A 792 -22.03 1.88 -31.87
CA LEU A 792 -21.96 0.78 -32.82
C LEU A 792 -21.81 1.31 -34.24
N VAL A 793 -20.73 0.89 -34.88
CA VAL A 793 -20.43 1.24 -36.27
C VAL A 793 -20.34 -0.04 -37.09
N CYS A 794 -21.16 -0.14 -38.13
CA CYS A 794 -20.97 -1.12 -39.19
C CYS A 794 -19.89 -0.60 -40.15
N ILE A 795 -18.87 -1.40 -40.39
CA ILE A 795 -17.79 -1.13 -41.33
C ILE A 795 -17.94 -2.11 -42.47
N LYS A 796 -18.18 -1.56 -43.65
CA LYS A 796 -18.33 -2.31 -44.89
C LYS A 796 -17.05 -2.22 -45.68
N ASN A 797 -16.45 -3.35 -46.01
CA ASN A 797 -15.23 -3.34 -46.80
C ASN A 797 -15.51 -3.08 -48.29
N ALA A 798 -14.45 -2.97 -49.09
CA ALA A 798 -14.54 -2.70 -50.52
C ALA A 798 -15.29 -3.77 -51.34
N LYS A 799 -15.56 -4.95 -50.76
CA LYS A 799 -16.35 -6.04 -51.36
C LYS A 799 -17.80 -6.08 -50.87
N GLY A 800 -18.18 -5.17 -49.98
CA GLY A 800 -19.51 -5.15 -49.40
C GLY A 800 -19.68 -6.03 -48.18
N GLU A 801 -18.62 -6.58 -47.60
CA GLU A 801 -18.70 -7.40 -46.40
C GLU A 801 -18.78 -6.51 -45.16
N GLU A 802 -19.72 -6.79 -44.27
CA GLU A 802 -19.99 -6.00 -43.07
C GLU A 802 -19.28 -6.60 -41.85
N SER A 803 -18.69 -5.71 -41.06
CA SER A 803 -18.05 -5.99 -39.77
C SER A 803 -18.53 -4.94 -38.77
N TYR A 804 -18.66 -5.28 -37.49
CA TYR A 804 -19.29 -4.37 -36.53
C TYR A 804 -18.30 -4.01 -35.42
N ARG A 805 -18.23 -2.73 -35.11
CA ARG A 805 -17.31 -2.16 -34.13
C ARG A 805 -18.11 -1.47 -33.03
N VAL A 806 -17.89 -1.89 -31.79
CA VAL A 806 -18.41 -1.19 -30.61
C VAL A 806 -17.30 -0.30 -30.08
N ILE A 807 -17.57 1.00 -29.99
CA ILE A 807 -16.67 1.99 -29.40
C ILE A 807 -17.30 2.40 -28.09
N ARG A 808 -16.59 2.12 -27.00
CA ARG A 808 -16.99 2.54 -25.66
C ARG A 808 -16.41 3.92 -25.39
N VAL A 809 -17.27 4.84 -24.97
CA VAL A 809 -16.87 6.16 -24.47
C VAL A 809 -17.49 6.35 -23.09
N SER A 810 -16.69 6.73 -22.12
CA SER A 810 -17.16 7.07 -20.76
C SER A 810 -17.37 8.57 -20.71
N VAL A 811 -18.61 9.04 -20.66
CA VAL A 811 -18.90 10.47 -20.52
C VAL A 811 -18.81 10.85 -19.05
N LYS A 812 -18.00 11.87 -18.74
CA LYS A 812 -17.69 12.35 -17.39
C LYS A 812 -18.15 13.76 -17.14
#